data_AF-A0A4Y8CYA7-F1
#
_entry.id   AF-A0A4Y8CYA7-F1
#
_cell.length_a   1.000
_cell.length_b   1.000
_cell.length_c   1.000
_cell.angle_alpha   90.00
_cell.angle_beta   90.00
_cell.angle_gamma   90.00
#
_symmetry.space_group_name_H-M   'P 1'
#
loop_
_entity.id
_entity.type
_entity.pdbx_description
1 polymer ?
#
loop_
_entity_poly.entity_id
_entity_poly.type
_entity_poly.pdbx_seq_one_letter_code
_entity_poly.pdbx_strand_id
1 'polypeptide(L)'
;MDINSPKRRKLSQRTPDQAQTAKGKGKEVMTVTTGQNGWPPHRLPVEIFNLIIKNLPRSTIHKMRLVNHEFEANVSEYLFKYVVVPFRPEIYGITSEPSTSHSSILLQDKGMRIFQGFGRHIRHFAMSFEVDIAKLTNPPVKHNHDTITTFWGSYKWPFQEYNRYVQLEGLEQKADETRTMTKALQFVVAAEELGLSIDGGLGWLAGPDVNHKVIQRGEKPAVFGSTRFEPESEPVPKQNVRPHQVTPPFRTELLNDTRSLLQRVFQESGYGGEQINQYLSHSHFNGGPSNAHTQDGIPHAPSIPYADFEEGIARILGNHFGAGNPAVVDEEEEDDNDDERLIAENGVSTDGEEEGDCQSEGNVSNNVTERSGFNAALGRKPRLTSKGIPLKPNELTGAQKEMLLELEWAQRAFMQTFTIAVIDSPVTFAGVKKLTIARLPNRHLPNLIRDDFWNSLPNLLELSLGIIPDWRELVKLPTSWVQDVKLRPSKAVTGVFQLLSKQISRRQQIESLHFEWVGGGEYAPGLFCRNQHILAAPIVSESMSMVSRKGEKEVLSLPYIKNLSLKNCWLSPHILTRFVNDLKQCSLESLTLDSVSLTAFIRPGQHPMPRVNHQQNALAQAMAVDMAANMGFANNHHLAAHSALFPPNIPAVPPFLAAAPPATQLPVVTTNSNSQPEWLNEPRNGSWAQVIDNLSPGIRLADLRHANESSAEPQPKTQSSLKQLVFKSCGYARVPLEFNQSAIHEGGGEQRGSVPAGVTKRINDYESIMMKPGDSLLASITNAISDLEVEVLQNVWNMTLGWGNLPTQLTTEANHDGILRAGLGRFNGFIVAAAPTPASAPEV
;
A
#
# COMPACT_ATOMS: atom_id res chain seq x y z
N MET A 1 -68.71 -19.89 21.52
CA MET A 1 -69.74 -20.86 21.12
C MET A 1 -69.05 -22.14 20.72
N ASP A 2 -69.05 -23.04 21.69
CA ASP A 2 -69.06 -24.50 21.64
C ASP A 2 -69.32 -25.27 20.32
N ILE A 3 -68.65 -26.44 20.24
CA ILE A 3 -69.14 -27.76 19.74
C ILE A 3 -69.15 -27.93 18.19
N ASN A 4 -68.53 -28.92 17.52
CA ASN A 4 -68.29 -30.34 17.83
C ASN A 4 -67.21 -30.99 16.93
N SER A 5 -66.43 -31.90 17.51
CA SER A 5 -65.66 -33.00 16.85
C SER A 5 -66.57 -34.27 16.75
N PRO A 6 -66.17 -35.55 16.49
CA PRO A 6 -64.83 -36.18 16.40
C PRO A 6 -64.67 -37.39 15.42
N LYS A 7 -63.48 -38.03 15.52
CA LYS A 7 -63.09 -39.48 15.32
C LYS A 7 -62.20 -39.73 14.10
N ARG A 8 -61.10 -40.50 14.13
CA ARG A 8 -60.33 -41.32 15.11
C ARG A 8 -59.15 -41.88 14.27
N ARG A 9 -57.87 -41.91 14.69
CA ARG A 9 -57.25 -42.99 15.49
C ARG A 9 -55.76 -42.66 15.72
N LYS A 10 -55.30 -42.89 16.95
CA LYS A 10 -53.93 -42.74 17.46
C LYS A 10 -53.17 -44.08 17.48
N LEU A 11 -51.84 -43.96 17.40
CA LEU A 11 -50.73 -44.71 18.03
C LEU A 11 -51.01 -46.08 18.69
N SER A 12 -50.07 -47.02 18.51
CA SER A 12 -49.34 -47.63 19.66
C SER A 12 -48.08 -48.40 19.22
N GLN A 13 -47.05 -48.26 20.07
CA GLN A 13 -45.77 -48.97 20.14
C GLN A 13 -45.90 -50.50 20.27
N ARG A 14 -44.81 -51.24 20.01
CA ARG A 14 -44.40 -52.41 20.82
C ARG A 14 -42.91 -52.78 20.67
N THR A 15 -42.32 -53.12 21.81
CA THR A 15 -40.96 -53.61 22.12
C THR A 15 -40.91 -55.17 22.17
N PRO A 16 -39.77 -55.83 22.52
CA PRO A 16 -39.29 -57.10 21.95
C PRO A 16 -39.68 -58.36 22.76
N ASP A 17 -39.58 -59.56 22.16
CA ASP A 17 -38.83 -60.74 22.66
C ASP A 17 -39.24 -62.08 22.01
N GLN A 18 -38.23 -62.94 21.84
CA GLN A 18 -38.20 -64.42 21.92
C GLN A 18 -38.89 -65.35 20.88
N ALA A 19 -38.02 -66.20 20.29
CA ALA A 19 -38.01 -67.69 20.36
C ALA A 19 -38.23 -68.53 19.08
N GLN A 20 -37.20 -69.35 18.79
CA GLN A 20 -37.20 -70.74 18.25
C GLN A 20 -37.53 -70.92 16.75
N THR A 21 -36.96 -71.83 15.94
CA THR A 21 -35.93 -72.89 16.02
C THR A 21 -35.76 -73.42 14.58
N ALA A 22 -34.55 -73.62 14.06
CA ALA A 22 -34.28 -74.64 13.02
C ALA A 22 -32.77 -74.93 12.90
N LYS A 23 -32.41 -76.20 13.09
CA LYS A 23 -31.07 -76.77 12.94
C LYS A 23 -30.65 -76.87 11.46
N GLY A 24 -29.38 -76.60 11.15
CA GLY A 24 -28.74 -76.99 9.90
C GLY A 24 -27.24 -76.71 9.92
N LYS A 25 -26.44 -77.76 9.73
CA LYS A 25 -24.99 -77.83 9.96
C LYS A 25 -24.16 -77.14 8.87
N GLY A 26 -23.10 -76.45 9.30
CA GLY A 26 -21.75 -76.55 8.73
C GLY A 26 -21.47 -75.90 7.37
N LYS A 27 -20.90 -74.69 7.41
CA LYS A 27 -19.62 -74.37 6.76
C LYS A 27 -19.14 -73.01 7.28
N GLU A 28 -18.03 -73.03 8.02
CA GLU A 28 -17.19 -71.84 8.19
C GLU A 28 -16.82 -71.34 6.80
N VAL A 29 -17.39 -70.20 6.43
CA VAL A 29 -16.76 -69.30 5.46
C VAL A 29 -16.34 -68.11 6.29
N MET A 30 -15.04 -68.00 6.48
CA MET A 30 -14.35 -66.82 6.98
C MET A 30 -14.73 -65.67 6.04
N THR A 31 -15.81 -64.95 6.34
CA THR A 31 -16.07 -63.66 5.72
C THR A 31 -15.04 -62.72 6.28
N VAL A 32 -13.95 -62.57 5.54
CA VAL A 32 -13.07 -61.41 5.61
C VAL A 32 -13.98 -60.19 5.55
N THR A 33 -14.21 -59.57 6.70
CA THR A 33 -14.67 -58.19 6.78
C THR A 33 -13.69 -57.39 5.96
N THR A 34 -14.09 -56.99 4.75
CA THR A 34 -13.44 -55.93 4.00
C THR A 34 -13.45 -54.71 4.91
N GLY A 35 -12.28 -54.45 5.52
CA GLY A 35 -12.06 -53.27 6.33
C GLY A 35 -12.48 -52.04 5.53
N GLN A 36 -13.22 -51.14 6.18
CA GLN A 36 -13.47 -49.81 5.65
C GLN A 36 -12.12 -49.09 5.49
N ASN A 37 -11.46 -49.26 4.34
CA ASN A 37 -10.29 -48.50 3.93
C ASN A 37 -10.72 -47.10 3.43
N GLY A 38 -11.48 -46.37 4.23
CA GLY A 38 -12.01 -45.05 3.91
C GLY A 38 -11.75 -44.05 5.02
N TRP A 39 -11.59 -42.78 4.65
CA TRP A 39 -11.51 -41.67 5.60
C TRP A 39 -12.68 -41.73 6.60
N PRO A 40 -12.44 -41.72 7.92
CA PRO A 40 -13.52 -41.83 8.90
C PRO A 40 -14.27 -40.50 9.01
N PRO A 41 -15.52 -40.39 8.51
CA PRO A 41 -16.21 -39.11 8.46
C PRO A 41 -16.54 -38.60 9.86
N HIS A 42 -16.43 -37.28 10.07
CA HIS A 42 -16.84 -36.56 11.28
C HIS A 42 -16.13 -36.96 12.58
N ARG A 43 -14.94 -37.58 12.48
CA ARG A 43 -14.12 -37.92 13.67
C ARG A 43 -13.14 -36.82 14.06
N LEU A 44 -12.73 -35.99 13.11
CA LEU A 44 -11.77 -34.91 13.38
C LEU A 44 -12.51 -33.59 13.62
N PRO A 45 -12.25 -32.91 14.74
CA PRO A 45 -12.76 -31.57 14.97
C PRO A 45 -12.25 -30.58 13.93
N VAL A 46 -13.06 -29.56 13.60
CA VAL A 46 -12.70 -28.50 12.63
C VAL A 46 -11.45 -27.73 13.07
N GLU A 47 -11.19 -27.66 14.37
CA GLU A 47 -10.00 -27.04 14.95
C GLU A 47 -8.70 -27.69 14.45
N ILE A 48 -8.71 -29.01 14.21
CA ILE A 48 -7.54 -29.73 13.66
C ILE A 48 -7.30 -29.31 12.21
N PHE A 49 -8.35 -29.19 11.40
CA PHE A 49 -8.23 -28.66 10.05
C PHE A 49 -7.67 -27.24 10.07
N ASN A 50 -8.17 -26.37 10.96
CA ASN A 50 -7.69 -25.00 11.10
C ASN A 50 -6.19 -24.93 11.45
N LEU A 51 -5.72 -25.79 12.35
CA LEU A 51 -4.30 -25.90 12.71
C LEU A 51 -3.43 -26.37 11.53
N ILE A 52 -3.91 -27.33 10.74
CA ILE A 52 -3.21 -27.81 9.54
C ILE A 52 -3.13 -26.67 8.51
N ILE A 53 -4.27 -26.05 8.18
CA ILE A 53 -4.37 -25.02 7.14
C ILE A 53 -3.46 -23.82 7.45
N LYS A 54 -3.32 -23.43 8.73
CA LYS A 54 -2.45 -22.32 9.14
C LYS A 54 -0.98 -22.50 8.72
N ASN A 55 -0.52 -23.74 8.53
CA ASN A 55 0.87 -24.06 8.19
C ASN A 55 1.05 -24.47 6.72
N LEU A 56 0.06 -24.22 5.86
CA LEU A 56 0.09 -24.63 4.47
C LEU A 56 0.02 -23.42 3.52
N PRO A 57 0.69 -23.51 2.35
CA PRO A 57 0.50 -22.54 1.29
C PRO A 57 -0.87 -22.70 0.66
N ARG A 58 -1.35 -21.62 0.03
CA ARG A 58 -2.70 -21.55 -0.51
C ARG A 58 -2.97 -22.61 -1.56
N SER A 59 -2.01 -22.89 -2.44
CA SER A 59 -2.10 -23.91 -3.48
C SER A 59 -2.40 -25.30 -2.91
N THR A 60 -1.79 -25.67 -1.79
CA THR A 60 -2.02 -26.95 -1.10
C THR A 60 -3.39 -27.01 -0.46
N ILE A 61 -3.87 -25.90 0.11
CA ILE A 61 -5.19 -25.82 0.74
C ILE A 61 -6.30 -26.03 -0.30
N HIS A 62 -6.13 -25.53 -1.53
CA HIS A 62 -7.08 -25.81 -2.61
C HIS A 62 -7.14 -27.31 -2.91
N LYS A 63 -5.98 -27.98 -3.02
CA LYS A 63 -5.91 -29.43 -3.22
C LYS A 63 -6.57 -30.21 -2.08
N MET A 64 -6.49 -29.72 -0.84
CA MET A 64 -7.18 -30.36 0.29
C MET A 64 -8.70 -30.41 0.10
N ARG A 65 -9.31 -29.41 -0.54
CA ARG A 65 -10.76 -29.38 -0.82
C ARG A 65 -11.19 -30.48 -1.79
N LEU A 66 -10.25 -30.99 -2.59
CA LEU A 66 -10.49 -32.05 -3.57
C LEU A 66 -10.52 -33.46 -2.93
N VAL A 67 -10.16 -33.58 -1.65
CA VAL A 67 -9.99 -34.90 -0.99
C VAL A 67 -11.34 -35.59 -0.77
N ASN A 68 -12.29 -34.93 -0.11
CA ASN A 68 -13.67 -35.39 0.08
C ASN A 68 -14.57 -34.24 0.54
N HIS A 69 -15.87 -34.49 0.69
CA HIS A 69 -16.86 -33.48 1.12
C HIS A 69 -16.64 -32.91 2.53
N GLU A 70 -16.08 -33.68 3.47
CA GLU A 70 -15.77 -33.18 4.83
C GLU A 70 -14.60 -32.20 4.79
N PHE A 71 -13.54 -32.53 4.04
CA PHE A 71 -12.43 -31.62 3.79
C PHE A 71 -12.92 -30.36 3.08
N GLU A 72 -13.76 -30.48 2.05
CA GLU A 72 -14.32 -29.32 1.37
C GLU A 72 -15.06 -28.40 2.34
N ALA A 73 -16.00 -28.92 3.13
CA ALA A 73 -16.80 -28.13 4.06
C ALA A 73 -15.92 -27.41 5.11
N ASN A 74 -15.02 -28.14 5.76
CA ASN A 74 -14.19 -27.62 6.84
C ASN A 74 -13.10 -26.65 6.33
N VAL A 75 -12.51 -26.93 5.16
CA VAL A 75 -11.48 -26.06 4.55
C VAL A 75 -12.13 -24.79 3.98
N SER A 76 -13.28 -24.91 3.32
CA SER A 76 -14.00 -23.77 2.74
C SER A 76 -14.40 -22.76 3.83
N GLU A 77 -14.87 -23.20 4.99
CA GLU A 77 -15.19 -22.30 6.10
C GLU A 77 -13.97 -21.46 6.53
N TYR A 78 -12.79 -22.06 6.66
CA TYR A 78 -11.57 -21.34 7.03
C TYR A 78 -11.07 -20.40 5.93
N LEU A 79 -11.14 -20.83 4.66
CA LEU A 79 -10.75 -20.06 3.49
C LEU A 79 -11.61 -18.80 3.33
N PHE A 80 -12.94 -18.96 3.38
CA PHE A 80 -13.90 -17.86 3.20
C PHE A 80 -14.15 -17.05 4.47
N LYS A 81 -13.51 -17.38 5.60
CA LYS A 81 -13.58 -16.57 6.82
C LYS A 81 -13.12 -15.13 6.60
N TYR A 82 -12.11 -14.91 5.74
CA TYR A 82 -11.60 -13.59 5.37
C TYR A 82 -11.60 -13.48 3.85
N VAL A 83 -12.41 -12.56 3.33
CA VAL A 83 -12.59 -12.35 1.89
C VAL A 83 -12.29 -10.90 1.56
N VAL A 84 -11.36 -10.70 0.63
CA VAL A 84 -11.10 -9.41 0.00
C VAL A 84 -11.48 -9.57 -1.46
N VAL A 85 -12.50 -8.84 -1.92
CA VAL A 85 -12.96 -8.88 -3.31
C VAL A 85 -12.36 -7.69 -4.06
N PRO A 86 -11.44 -7.92 -5.02
CA PRO A 86 -10.92 -6.84 -5.82
C PRO A 86 -11.99 -6.37 -6.83
N PHE A 87 -12.19 -5.07 -6.90
CA PHE A 87 -13.05 -4.41 -7.88
C PHE A 87 -12.28 -4.28 -9.19
N ARG A 88 -12.44 -5.27 -10.07
CA ARG A 88 -11.72 -5.38 -11.34
C ARG A 88 -12.64 -5.65 -12.51
N PRO A 89 -12.32 -5.14 -13.71
CA PRO A 89 -13.09 -5.38 -14.93
C PRO A 89 -13.41 -6.87 -15.18
N GLU A 90 -12.44 -7.76 -14.90
CA GLU A 90 -12.54 -9.20 -15.20
C GLU A 90 -13.52 -9.96 -14.28
N ILE A 91 -13.77 -9.48 -13.06
CA ILE A 91 -14.69 -10.11 -12.10
C ILE A 91 -16.15 -9.77 -12.41
N TYR A 92 -16.38 -8.64 -13.09
CA TYR A 92 -17.71 -8.15 -13.46
C TYR A 92 -18.02 -8.32 -14.96
N GLY A 93 -17.18 -9.05 -15.69
CA GLY A 93 -17.44 -9.50 -17.07
C GLY A 93 -17.05 -8.51 -18.17
N ILE A 94 -16.12 -7.59 -17.92
CA ILE A 94 -15.60 -6.67 -18.93
C ILE A 94 -14.42 -7.35 -19.67
N THR A 95 -14.75 -8.21 -20.64
CA THR A 95 -13.77 -8.69 -21.64
C THR A 95 -13.87 -7.82 -22.89
N SER A 96 -12.72 -7.43 -23.44
CA SER A 96 -12.56 -6.52 -24.59
C SER A 96 -12.81 -7.15 -25.97
N GLU A 97 -13.39 -8.36 -26.03
CA GLU A 97 -13.69 -9.03 -27.29
C GLU A 97 -15.21 -9.15 -27.42
N PRO A 98 -15.84 -8.64 -28.50
CA PRO A 98 -17.19 -9.05 -28.85
C PRO A 98 -17.14 -10.49 -29.37
N SER A 99 -16.91 -11.45 -28.47
CA SER A 99 -17.12 -12.84 -28.82
C SER A 99 -18.61 -13.00 -29.08
N THR A 100 -18.97 -13.49 -30.26
CA THR A 100 -20.32 -13.78 -30.74
C THR A 100 -21.01 -14.91 -29.97
N SER A 101 -20.65 -15.09 -28.69
CA SER A 101 -21.19 -16.10 -27.80
C SER A 101 -21.96 -15.40 -26.69
N HIS A 102 -23.12 -15.94 -26.33
CA HIS A 102 -24.02 -15.49 -25.27
C HIS A 102 -23.41 -15.57 -23.84
N SER A 103 -22.11 -15.35 -23.68
CA SER A 103 -21.30 -15.65 -22.49
C SER A 103 -21.13 -14.48 -21.51
N SER A 104 -21.43 -13.25 -21.91
CA SER A 104 -21.29 -12.05 -21.07
C SER A 104 -22.34 -11.95 -19.94
N ILE A 105 -23.50 -12.59 -20.08
CA ILE A 105 -24.54 -12.67 -19.03
C ILE A 105 -24.15 -13.70 -17.93
N LEU A 106 -23.32 -14.69 -18.24
CA LEU A 106 -22.96 -15.78 -17.32
C LEU A 106 -21.88 -15.41 -16.28
N LEU A 107 -21.11 -14.34 -16.49
CA LEU A 107 -20.01 -13.92 -15.60
C LEU A 107 -20.48 -13.15 -14.34
N GLN A 108 -21.50 -12.29 -14.47
CA GLN A 108 -22.12 -11.60 -13.32
C GLN A 108 -22.76 -12.60 -12.34
N ASP A 109 -23.28 -13.69 -12.88
CA ASP A 109 -23.88 -14.79 -12.13
C ASP A 109 -22.86 -15.54 -11.26
N LYS A 110 -21.61 -15.70 -11.74
CA LYS A 110 -20.57 -16.45 -11.01
C LYS A 110 -20.13 -15.74 -9.72
N GLY A 111 -19.93 -14.42 -9.77
CA GLY A 111 -19.59 -13.63 -8.59
C GLY A 111 -20.70 -13.66 -7.53
N MET A 112 -21.94 -13.41 -7.95
CA MET A 112 -23.12 -13.45 -7.07
C MET A 112 -23.34 -14.84 -6.45
N ARG A 113 -23.08 -15.93 -7.18
CA ARG A 113 -23.17 -17.31 -6.66
C ARG A 113 -22.22 -17.56 -5.48
N ILE A 114 -21.06 -16.90 -5.43
CA ILE A 114 -20.13 -17.04 -4.31
C ILE A 114 -20.70 -16.38 -3.07
N PHE A 115 -21.29 -15.20 -3.20
CA PHE A 115 -22.01 -14.55 -2.10
C PHE A 115 -23.19 -15.41 -1.63
N GLN A 116 -24.00 -15.93 -2.55
CA GLN A 116 -25.13 -16.82 -2.23
C GLN A 116 -24.71 -18.12 -1.53
N GLY A 117 -23.63 -18.76 -2.01
CA GLY A 117 -23.17 -20.04 -1.47
C GLY A 117 -22.39 -19.91 -0.16
N PHE A 118 -21.45 -18.94 -0.11
CA PHE A 118 -20.44 -18.83 0.94
C PHE A 118 -20.58 -17.60 1.83
N GLY A 119 -21.48 -16.66 1.53
CA GLY A 119 -21.63 -15.40 2.27
C GLY A 119 -21.81 -15.58 3.78
N ARG A 120 -22.52 -16.64 4.21
CA ARG A 120 -22.68 -17.02 5.63
C ARG A 120 -21.40 -17.40 6.37
N HIS A 121 -20.34 -17.77 5.65
CA HIS A 121 -19.04 -18.14 6.23
C HIS A 121 -18.10 -16.92 6.33
N ILE A 122 -18.45 -15.80 5.69
CA ILE A 122 -17.61 -14.61 5.65
C ILE A 122 -17.75 -13.85 6.97
N ARG A 123 -16.66 -13.83 7.75
CA ARG A 123 -16.57 -13.08 9.01
C ARG A 123 -15.86 -11.74 8.82
N HIS A 124 -14.89 -11.68 7.91
CA HIS A 124 -14.14 -10.48 7.59
C HIS A 124 -14.29 -10.23 6.10
N PHE A 125 -15.07 -9.21 5.74
CA PHE A 125 -15.38 -8.91 4.35
C PHE A 125 -14.78 -7.57 3.95
N ALA A 126 -14.05 -7.53 2.86
CA ALA A 126 -13.55 -6.28 2.28
C ALA A 126 -13.70 -6.23 0.77
N MET A 127 -13.72 -5.00 0.27
CA MET A 127 -13.53 -4.70 -1.15
C MET A 127 -12.25 -3.91 -1.36
N SER A 128 -11.52 -4.19 -2.45
CA SER A 128 -10.32 -3.45 -2.82
C SER A 128 -10.40 -2.87 -4.24
N PHE A 129 -10.03 -1.62 -4.46
CA PHE A 129 -9.99 -0.99 -5.78
C PHE A 129 -8.66 -0.24 -5.94
N GLU A 130 -7.67 -0.97 -6.47
CA GLU A 130 -6.28 -0.52 -6.56
C GLU A 130 -5.88 -0.22 -8.01
N VAL A 131 -5.07 0.81 -8.20
CA VAL A 131 -4.40 1.10 -9.48
C VAL A 131 -3.42 -0.03 -9.83
N ASP A 132 -3.45 -0.45 -11.10
CA ASP A 132 -2.45 -1.37 -11.63
C ASP A 132 -1.26 -0.56 -12.17
N ILE A 133 -0.16 -0.54 -11.43
CA ILE A 133 1.05 0.22 -11.79
C ILE A 133 1.66 -0.29 -13.10
N ALA A 134 1.51 -1.57 -13.45
CA ALA A 134 2.02 -2.11 -14.70
C ALA A 134 1.19 -1.61 -15.90
N LYS A 135 -0.15 -1.62 -15.77
CA LYS A 135 -1.04 -1.02 -16.78
C LYS A 135 -0.88 0.50 -16.87
N LEU A 136 -0.64 1.19 -15.75
CA LEU A 136 -0.33 2.63 -15.76
C LEU A 136 0.99 2.92 -16.47
N THR A 137 1.98 2.06 -16.28
CA THR A 137 3.28 2.20 -16.93
C THR A 137 3.16 2.10 -18.45
N ASN A 138 2.30 1.20 -18.94
CA ASN A 138 1.99 1.03 -20.36
C ASN A 138 0.47 1.08 -20.59
N PRO A 139 -0.14 2.28 -20.64
CA PRO A 139 -1.59 2.40 -20.80
C PRO A 139 -2.08 1.78 -22.11
N PRO A 140 -3.32 1.26 -22.17
CA PRO A 140 -3.92 0.82 -23.41
C PRO A 140 -3.92 1.95 -24.45
N VAL A 141 -3.84 1.57 -25.73
CA VAL A 141 -3.94 2.52 -26.83
C VAL A 141 -5.37 3.06 -26.88
N LYS A 142 -5.47 4.39 -26.97
CA LYS A 142 -6.74 5.09 -27.11
C LYS A 142 -6.73 5.87 -28.41
N HIS A 143 -7.74 5.66 -29.23
CA HIS A 143 -7.85 6.38 -30.50
C HIS A 143 -8.37 7.79 -30.25
N ASN A 144 -7.85 8.77 -31.00
CA ASN A 144 -8.25 10.17 -30.88
C ASN A 144 -9.23 10.62 -31.97
N HIS A 145 -9.55 9.72 -32.90
CA HIS A 145 -10.40 10.00 -34.05
C HIS A 145 -11.42 8.88 -34.23
N ASP A 146 -12.63 9.28 -34.62
CA ASP A 146 -13.63 8.40 -35.18
C ASP A 146 -13.47 8.33 -36.70
N THR A 147 -13.91 7.23 -37.32
CA THR A 147 -13.95 7.10 -38.77
C THR A 147 -15.36 7.39 -39.26
N ILE A 148 -15.55 8.57 -39.83
CA ILE A 148 -16.83 8.99 -40.39
C ILE A 148 -16.86 8.62 -41.87
N THR A 149 -17.70 7.66 -42.23
CA THR A 149 -17.97 7.32 -43.63
C THR A 149 -19.04 8.23 -44.20
N THR A 150 -18.69 8.97 -45.24
CA THR A 150 -19.61 9.84 -46.00
C THR A 150 -19.70 9.39 -47.45
N PHE A 151 -20.55 10.03 -48.24
CA PHE A 151 -20.64 9.77 -49.69
C PHE A 151 -19.29 9.90 -50.42
N TRP A 152 -18.38 10.76 -49.92
CA TRP A 152 -17.06 11.03 -50.54
C TRP A 152 -15.94 10.11 -50.04
N GLY A 153 -16.24 9.18 -49.12
CA GLY A 153 -15.27 8.27 -48.53
C GLY A 153 -15.22 8.35 -47.00
N SER A 154 -14.25 7.65 -46.41
CA SER A 154 -14.04 7.56 -44.97
C SER A 154 -13.01 8.58 -44.50
N TYR A 155 -13.36 9.39 -43.51
CA TYR A 155 -12.51 10.42 -42.94
C TYR A 155 -12.24 10.14 -41.46
N LYS A 156 -11.01 10.37 -41.02
CA LYS A 156 -10.69 10.37 -39.58
C LYS A 156 -11.00 11.75 -39.02
N TRP A 157 -11.94 11.82 -38.10
CA TRP A 157 -12.38 13.06 -37.46
C TRP A 157 -12.23 12.98 -35.96
N PRO A 158 -11.78 14.04 -35.25
CA PRO A 158 -11.70 14.01 -33.79
C PRO A 158 -13.06 13.68 -33.18
N PHE A 159 -13.07 12.93 -32.08
CA PHE A 159 -14.31 12.65 -31.37
C PHE A 159 -14.99 13.97 -30.92
N GLN A 160 -16.29 14.07 -31.13
CA GLN A 160 -17.10 15.21 -30.68
C GLN A 160 -17.17 15.28 -29.15
N GLU A 161 -17.16 14.12 -28.51
CA GLU A 161 -17.11 13.96 -27.06
C GLU A 161 -15.76 13.37 -26.64
N TYR A 162 -15.44 13.45 -25.34
CA TYR A 162 -14.21 12.85 -24.84
C TYR A 162 -14.31 11.32 -24.97
N ASN A 163 -13.52 10.75 -25.87
CA ASN A 163 -13.39 9.31 -25.98
C ASN A 163 -12.92 8.77 -24.63
N ARG A 164 -13.48 7.65 -24.17
CA ARG A 164 -13.15 7.02 -22.89
C ARG A 164 -12.45 5.68 -23.13
N TYR A 165 -11.71 5.21 -22.13
CA TYR A 165 -11.27 3.82 -22.11
C TYR A 165 -12.48 2.93 -21.86
N VAL A 166 -12.90 2.16 -22.87
CA VAL A 166 -14.07 1.26 -22.79
C VAL A 166 -14.06 0.40 -21.52
N GLN A 167 -12.88 -0.10 -21.12
CA GLN A 167 -12.75 -0.90 -19.89
C GLN A 167 -13.00 -0.10 -18.61
N LEU A 168 -12.55 1.16 -18.53
CA LEU A 168 -12.73 2.01 -17.34
C LEU A 168 -14.13 2.62 -17.30
N GLU A 169 -14.69 2.97 -18.45
CA GLU A 169 -16.09 3.38 -18.57
C GLU A 169 -17.04 2.26 -18.15
N GLY A 170 -16.83 1.03 -18.65
CA GLY A 170 -17.61 -0.13 -18.21
C GLY A 170 -17.43 -0.39 -16.71
N LEU A 171 -16.24 -0.15 -16.16
CA LEU A 171 -15.96 -0.32 -14.74
C LEU A 171 -16.70 0.74 -13.89
N GLU A 172 -16.76 1.99 -14.36
CA GLU A 172 -17.56 3.05 -13.75
C GLU A 172 -19.05 2.73 -13.79
N GLN A 173 -19.59 2.34 -14.95
CA GLN A 173 -21.01 1.95 -15.06
C GLN A 173 -21.35 0.79 -14.12
N LYS A 174 -20.46 -0.19 -13.97
CA LYS A 174 -20.61 -1.28 -13.00
C LYS A 174 -20.51 -0.80 -11.56
N ALA A 175 -19.67 0.19 -11.29
CA ALA A 175 -19.55 0.81 -9.98
C ALA A 175 -20.83 1.58 -9.61
N ASP A 176 -21.55 2.12 -10.58
CA ASP A 176 -22.86 2.77 -10.40
C ASP A 176 -24.02 1.78 -10.16
N GLU A 177 -23.82 0.48 -10.37
CA GLU A 177 -24.85 -0.54 -10.13
C GLU A 177 -25.05 -0.86 -8.64
N THR A 178 -25.62 0.10 -7.90
CA THR A 178 -25.85 -0.02 -6.46
C THR A 178 -26.68 -1.24 -6.06
N ARG A 179 -27.67 -1.60 -6.88
CA ARG A 179 -28.54 -2.77 -6.62
C ARG A 179 -27.76 -4.08 -6.57
N THR A 180 -26.79 -4.26 -7.47
CA THR A 180 -25.99 -5.48 -7.56
C THR A 180 -25.08 -5.61 -6.33
N MET A 181 -24.41 -4.53 -5.94
CA MET A 181 -23.56 -4.50 -4.75
C MET A 181 -24.38 -4.73 -3.47
N THR A 182 -25.49 -4.03 -3.31
CA THR A 182 -26.39 -4.19 -2.15
C THR A 182 -26.88 -5.63 -2.03
N LYS A 183 -27.31 -6.24 -3.14
CA LYS A 183 -27.74 -7.65 -3.16
C LYS A 183 -26.60 -8.61 -2.78
N ALA A 184 -25.37 -8.35 -3.21
CA ALA A 184 -24.23 -9.18 -2.84
C ALA A 184 -23.93 -9.07 -1.34
N LEU A 185 -23.93 -7.86 -0.79
CA LEU A 185 -23.70 -7.60 0.64
C LEU A 185 -24.74 -8.27 1.52
N GLN A 186 -26.01 -8.34 1.10
CA GLN A 186 -27.08 -9.01 1.86
C GLN A 186 -26.78 -10.47 2.22
N PHE A 187 -25.94 -11.19 1.47
CA PHE A 187 -25.55 -12.56 1.80
C PHE A 187 -24.41 -12.65 2.84
N VAL A 188 -23.72 -11.54 3.12
CA VAL A 188 -22.61 -11.45 4.09
C VAL A 188 -23.15 -11.24 5.51
N VAL A 189 -24.05 -12.11 5.94
CA VAL A 189 -24.84 -11.95 7.18
C VAL A 189 -24.05 -12.18 8.47
N ALA A 190 -22.87 -12.79 8.38
CA ALA A 190 -22.04 -13.16 9.54
C ALA A 190 -20.82 -12.25 9.73
N ALA A 191 -20.75 -11.13 9.00
CA ALA A 191 -19.60 -10.22 9.06
C ALA A 191 -19.46 -9.58 10.46
N GLU A 192 -18.25 -9.68 11.00
CA GLU A 192 -17.80 -9.05 12.24
C GLU A 192 -16.85 -7.89 11.94
N GLU A 193 -16.12 -7.96 10.83
CA GLU A 193 -15.24 -6.90 10.33
C GLU A 193 -15.59 -6.55 8.88
N LEU A 194 -15.86 -5.26 8.63
CA LEU A 194 -16.05 -4.70 7.29
C LEU A 194 -14.78 -3.94 6.90
N GLY A 195 -14.28 -4.15 5.69
CA GLY A 195 -13.06 -3.50 5.21
C GLY A 195 -13.19 -2.85 3.83
N LEU A 196 -12.34 -1.86 3.60
CA LEU A 196 -12.25 -1.12 2.35
C LEU A 196 -10.80 -0.73 2.05
N SER A 197 -10.37 -0.91 0.81
CA SER A 197 -9.08 -0.43 0.33
C SER A 197 -9.26 0.20 -1.06
N ILE A 198 -8.90 1.46 -1.20
CA ILE A 198 -8.94 2.18 -2.48
C ILE A 198 -7.59 2.85 -2.65
N ASP A 199 -7.00 2.73 -3.84
CA ASP A 199 -5.82 3.51 -4.25
C ASP A 199 -5.91 3.85 -5.73
N GLY A 200 -6.15 5.12 -6.04
CA GLY A 200 -6.25 5.61 -7.41
C GLY A 200 -4.90 5.97 -8.05
N GLY A 201 -3.77 5.86 -7.34
CA GLY A 201 -2.47 6.31 -7.85
C GLY A 201 -2.30 7.83 -7.89
N LEU A 202 -3.21 8.60 -7.27
CA LEU A 202 -3.11 10.07 -7.15
C LEU A 202 -2.32 10.52 -5.92
N GLY A 203 -1.94 9.57 -5.07
CA GLY A 203 -0.97 9.75 -4.00
C GLY A 203 0.48 9.79 -4.51
N TRP A 204 1.43 9.45 -3.64
CA TRP A 204 2.84 9.32 -4.04
C TRP A 204 3.02 8.13 -5.00
N LEU A 205 3.43 8.41 -6.23
CA LEU A 205 3.78 7.40 -7.22
C LEU A 205 5.28 7.10 -7.15
N ALA A 206 5.63 5.89 -6.72
CA ALA A 206 7.03 5.49 -6.56
C ALA A 206 7.76 5.36 -7.90
N GLY A 207 7.12 4.89 -8.98
CA GLY A 207 7.77 4.75 -10.29
C GLY A 207 9.09 3.97 -10.23
N PRO A 208 10.20 4.45 -10.85
CA PRO A 208 11.50 3.77 -10.85
C PRO A 208 12.23 3.83 -9.49
N ASP A 209 11.65 4.49 -8.49
CA ASP A 209 12.25 4.68 -7.17
C ASP A 209 12.34 3.40 -6.35
N VAL A 210 11.46 2.42 -6.61
CA VAL A 210 11.41 1.18 -5.86
C VAL A 210 12.64 0.32 -6.16
N ASN A 211 13.38 -0.08 -5.12
CA ASN A 211 14.54 -0.94 -5.30
C ASN A 211 14.13 -2.41 -5.58
N HIS A 212 15.04 -3.16 -6.18
CA HIS A 212 14.80 -4.55 -6.58
C HIS A 212 14.47 -5.51 -5.42
N LYS A 213 14.90 -5.22 -4.18
CA LYS A 213 14.58 -6.05 -3.01
C LYS A 213 13.10 -5.94 -2.64
N VAL A 214 12.55 -4.74 -2.69
CA VAL A 214 11.11 -4.51 -2.51
C VAL A 214 10.31 -5.22 -3.60
N ILE A 215 10.77 -5.15 -4.86
CA ILE A 215 10.11 -5.83 -5.99
C ILE A 215 10.15 -7.36 -5.82
N GLN A 216 11.29 -7.91 -5.40
CA GLN A 216 11.44 -9.34 -5.11
C GLN A 216 10.52 -9.81 -3.98
N ARG A 217 10.33 -8.98 -2.95
CA ARG A 217 9.41 -9.29 -1.85
C ARG A 217 7.97 -9.46 -2.34
N GLY A 218 7.57 -8.70 -3.37
CA GLY A 218 6.30 -8.92 -4.09
C GLY A 218 5.03 -8.81 -3.23
N GLU A 219 5.13 -8.22 -2.03
CA GLU A 219 4.02 -8.14 -1.09
C GLU A 219 2.92 -7.21 -1.60
N LYS A 220 1.69 -7.74 -1.64
CA LYS A 220 0.50 -6.93 -1.89
C LYS A 220 0.08 -6.22 -0.61
N PRO A 221 -0.42 -4.98 -0.67
CA PRO A 221 -1.00 -4.31 0.48
C PRO A 221 -2.09 -5.18 1.11
N ALA A 222 -1.96 -5.47 2.41
CA ALA A 222 -2.96 -6.24 3.13
C ALA A 222 -4.11 -5.34 3.58
N VAL A 223 -5.35 -5.79 3.39
CA VAL A 223 -6.53 -5.09 3.91
C VAL A 223 -6.80 -5.49 5.35
N PHE A 224 -6.59 -6.77 5.68
CA PHE A 224 -6.75 -7.32 7.02
C PHE A 224 -5.43 -7.92 7.50
N GLY A 225 -4.87 -7.36 8.58
CA GLY A 225 -3.74 -7.94 9.30
C GLY A 225 -2.58 -8.42 8.41
N SER A 226 -1.86 -9.45 8.88
CA SER A 226 -0.81 -10.14 8.11
C SER A 226 -1.36 -11.36 7.36
N THR A 227 -0.58 -11.85 6.39
CA THR A 227 -0.93 -13.05 5.60
C THR A 227 -1.13 -14.27 6.51
N ARG A 228 -2.30 -14.92 6.40
CA ARG A 228 -2.67 -16.08 7.24
C ARG A 228 -2.12 -17.42 6.74
N PHE A 229 -1.56 -17.43 5.54
CA PHE A 229 -1.04 -18.61 4.87
C PHE A 229 0.45 -18.45 4.68
N GLU A 230 1.16 -19.58 4.71
CA GLU A 230 2.58 -19.61 4.36
C GLU A 230 2.78 -19.13 2.90
N PRO A 231 3.87 -18.40 2.62
CA PRO A 231 4.24 -18.05 1.26
C PRO A 231 4.34 -19.30 0.38
N GLU A 232 3.99 -19.16 -0.90
CA GLU A 232 4.29 -20.22 -1.86
C GLU A 232 5.81 -20.43 -1.93
N SER A 233 6.25 -21.69 -2.03
CA SER A 233 7.66 -21.99 -2.23
C SER A 233 8.15 -21.34 -3.52
N GLU A 234 9.30 -20.67 -3.48
CA GLU A 234 9.89 -20.07 -4.68
C GLU A 234 9.99 -21.13 -5.80
N PRO A 235 9.62 -20.79 -7.04
CA PRO A 235 9.83 -21.69 -8.14
C PRO A 235 11.32 -21.98 -8.23
N VAL A 236 11.68 -23.27 -8.12
CA VAL A 236 13.07 -23.72 -8.21
C VAL A 236 13.67 -23.07 -9.47
N PRO A 237 14.74 -22.27 -9.35
CA PRO A 237 15.35 -21.65 -10.52
C PRO A 237 15.72 -22.78 -11.46
N LYS A 238 15.16 -22.76 -12.67
CA LYS A 238 15.54 -23.69 -13.73
C LYS A 238 17.06 -23.57 -13.86
N GLN A 239 17.81 -24.54 -13.33
CA GLN A 239 19.24 -24.60 -13.55
C GLN A 239 19.39 -24.60 -15.07
N ASN A 240 20.08 -23.59 -15.58
CA ASN A 240 20.55 -23.58 -16.96
C ASN A 240 21.55 -24.73 -17.08
N VAL A 241 21.03 -25.93 -17.31
CA VAL A 241 21.81 -27.07 -17.76
C VAL A 241 22.34 -26.66 -19.12
N ARG A 242 23.64 -26.36 -19.17
CA ARG A 242 24.37 -26.17 -20.42
C ARG A 242 24.08 -27.39 -21.29
N PRO A 243 23.66 -27.23 -22.56
CA PRO A 243 23.44 -28.38 -23.42
C PRO A 243 24.80 -29.02 -23.68
N HIS A 244 25.08 -30.15 -23.03
CA HIS A 244 26.08 -31.07 -23.53
C HIS A 244 25.54 -31.67 -24.82
N GLN A 245 26.26 -31.41 -25.90
CA GLN A 245 26.07 -32.03 -27.20
C GLN A 245 26.16 -33.54 -27.03
N VAL A 246 25.01 -34.19 -26.93
CA VAL A 246 24.86 -35.60 -27.23
C VAL A 246 24.02 -35.65 -28.49
N THR A 247 24.69 -35.98 -29.60
CA THR A 247 24.11 -36.19 -30.91
C THR A 247 23.04 -37.28 -30.82
N PRO A 248 21.76 -37.00 -31.12
CA PRO A 248 20.77 -38.05 -31.33
C PRO A 248 20.87 -38.56 -32.77
N PRO A 249 20.74 -39.87 -33.02
CA PRO A 249 20.50 -40.35 -34.37
C PRO A 249 19.07 -39.93 -34.78
N PHE A 250 18.99 -39.43 -36.01
CA PHE A 250 17.78 -39.08 -36.74
C PHE A 250 16.59 -40.01 -36.48
N ARG A 251 15.45 -39.43 -36.08
CA ARG A 251 14.17 -39.72 -36.76
C ARG A 251 13.19 -38.57 -36.62
N THR A 252 12.86 -38.01 -37.77
CA THR A 252 11.81 -37.06 -38.07
C THR A 252 10.45 -37.60 -37.63
N GLU A 253 9.68 -36.82 -36.87
CA GLU A 253 8.30 -36.41 -37.23
C GLU A 253 7.65 -35.57 -36.11
N LEU A 254 7.24 -34.38 -36.51
CA LEU A 254 6.41 -33.41 -35.80
C LEU A 254 4.98 -33.62 -36.30
N LEU A 255 4.00 -33.86 -35.41
CA LEU A 255 2.60 -33.45 -35.62
C LEU A 255 1.78 -33.56 -34.33
N ASN A 256 1.08 -32.46 -34.05
CA ASN A 256 0.05 -32.29 -33.04
C ASN A 256 -1.16 -33.17 -33.39
N ASP A 257 -1.49 -34.17 -32.56
CA ASP A 257 -2.83 -34.74 -32.57
C ASP A 257 -3.20 -35.35 -31.21
N THR A 258 -3.97 -34.61 -30.41
CA THR A 258 -4.45 -34.98 -29.06
C THR A 258 -5.22 -36.30 -29.05
N ARG A 259 -5.79 -36.69 -30.21
CA ARG A 259 -6.48 -37.96 -30.42
C ARG A 259 -5.57 -39.17 -30.26
N SER A 260 -4.35 -39.10 -30.79
CA SER A 260 -3.37 -40.20 -30.72
C SER A 260 -2.90 -40.47 -29.29
N LEU A 261 -2.84 -39.41 -28.48
CA LEU A 261 -2.42 -39.45 -27.08
C LEU A 261 -3.52 -40.05 -26.20
N LEU A 262 -4.77 -39.62 -26.39
CA LEU A 262 -5.94 -40.20 -25.71
C LEU A 262 -6.14 -41.68 -26.06
N GLN A 263 -5.98 -42.05 -27.33
CA GLN A 263 -6.08 -43.44 -27.76
C GLN A 263 -5.03 -44.34 -27.10
N ARG A 264 -3.80 -43.84 -26.93
CA ARG A 264 -2.73 -44.55 -26.22
C ARG A 264 -3.05 -44.71 -24.72
N VAL A 265 -3.55 -43.66 -24.07
CA VAL A 265 -3.94 -43.69 -22.65
C VAL A 265 -5.07 -44.69 -22.39
N PHE A 266 -6.07 -44.78 -23.28
CA PHE A 266 -7.16 -45.75 -23.14
C PHE A 266 -6.72 -47.19 -23.41
N GLN A 267 -5.79 -47.41 -24.34
CA GLN A 267 -5.19 -48.73 -24.56
C GLN A 267 -4.34 -49.19 -23.38
N GLU A 268 -3.53 -48.30 -22.80
CA GLU A 268 -2.70 -48.60 -21.61
C GLU A 268 -3.54 -48.86 -20.36
N SER A 269 -4.77 -48.32 -20.31
CA SER A 269 -5.74 -48.54 -19.23
C SER A 269 -6.62 -49.78 -19.43
N GLY A 270 -6.37 -50.60 -20.46
CA GLY A 270 -7.03 -51.89 -20.69
C GLY A 270 -8.39 -51.84 -21.39
N TYR A 271 -8.75 -50.72 -22.03
CA TYR A 271 -10.00 -50.62 -22.81
C TYR A 271 -9.86 -51.26 -24.20
N GLY A 272 -10.90 -51.97 -24.65
CA GLY A 272 -10.93 -52.64 -25.95
C GLY A 272 -11.12 -51.67 -27.12
N GLY A 273 -10.56 -52.01 -28.29
CA GLY A 273 -10.52 -51.12 -29.46
C GLY A 273 -11.86 -50.57 -29.95
N GLU A 274 -12.95 -51.32 -29.83
CA GLU A 274 -14.29 -50.82 -30.20
C GLU A 274 -14.86 -49.80 -29.21
N GLN A 275 -14.56 -49.94 -27.92
CA GLN A 275 -15.02 -48.99 -26.88
C GLN A 275 -14.31 -47.64 -27.03
N ILE A 276 -13.02 -47.66 -27.37
CA ILE A 276 -12.21 -46.44 -27.58
C ILE A 276 -12.79 -45.59 -28.71
N ASN A 277 -13.22 -46.22 -29.81
CA ASN A 277 -13.84 -45.52 -30.94
C ASN A 277 -15.24 -44.97 -30.61
N GLN A 278 -15.98 -45.64 -29.73
CA GLN A 278 -17.28 -45.18 -29.27
C GLN A 278 -17.16 -43.93 -28.37
N TYR A 279 -16.18 -43.90 -27.47
CA TYR A 279 -15.91 -42.71 -26.63
C TYR A 279 -15.34 -41.52 -27.42
N LEU A 280 -14.52 -41.78 -28.44
CA LEU A 280 -13.96 -40.75 -29.33
C LEU A 280 -14.97 -40.19 -30.36
N SER A 281 -16.11 -40.85 -30.57
CA SER A 281 -17.17 -40.39 -31.49
C SER A 281 -18.29 -39.61 -30.80
N HIS A 282 -18.47 -39.76 -29.48
CA HIS A 282 -19.43 -38.99 -28.69
C HIS A 282 -18.96 -37.60 -28.25
N SER A 283 -17.70 -37.21 -28.53
CA SER A 283 -17.15 -35.89 -28.18
C SER A 283 -17.43 -34.78 -29.21
N HIS A 284 -18.08 -35.11 -30.33
CA HIS A 284 -18.56 -34.13 -31.31
C HIS A 284 -20.03 -34.45 -31.64
N PHE A 285 -20.91 -33.45 -31.50
CA PHE A 285 -22.39 -33.47 -31.57
C PHE A 285 -23.12 -33.70 -30.22
N ASN A 286 -23.65 -32.62 -29.63
CA ASN A 286 -25.09 -32.36 -29.74
C ASN A 286 -25.48 -30.95 -29.24
N GLY A 287 -25.97 -30.12 -30.16
CA GLY A 287 -26.95 -29.07 -29.88
C GLY A 287 -28.28 -29.51 -30.47
N GLY A 288 -29.33 -29.58 -29.65
CA GLY A 288 -30.69 -29.93 -30.08
C GLY A 288 -31.71 -29.75 -28.95
N PRO A 289 -32.97 -29.38 -29.26
CA PRO A 289 -33.81 -28.57 -28.38
C PRO A 289 -34.73 -29.40 -27.48
N SER A 290 -34.98 -28.91 -26.26
CA SER A 290 -35.93 -29.52 -25.32
C SER A 290 -37.05 -28.52 -24.99
N ASN A 291 -38.26 -28.84 -25.45
CA ASN A 291 -39.52 -28.25 -24.99
C ASN A 291 -39.70 -28.44 -23.48
N ALA A 292 -40.21 -27.42 -22.78
CA ALA A 292 -40.73 -27.58 -21.42
C ALA A 292 -42.05 -26.82 -21.25
N HIS A 293 -43.08 -27.59 -20.92
CA HIS A 293 -44.37 -27.15 -20.38
C HIS A 293 -44.20 -26.49 -19.01
N THR A 294 -45.08 -25.53 -18.75
CA THR A 294 -45.27 -24.79 -17.50
C THR A 294 -45.78 -25.69 -16.37
N GLN A 295 -45.16 -25.62 -15.18
CA GLN A 295 -45.86 -25.77 -13.90
C GLN A 295 -45.04 -25.18 -12.74
N ASP A 296 -45.74 -24.43 -11.89
CA ASP A 296 -45.25 -23.68 -10.74
C ASP A 296 -44.66 -24.56 -9.62
N GLY A 297 -43.54 -24.12 -9.05
CA GLY A 297 -42.94 -24.71 -7.86
C GLY A 297 -41.57 -24.12 -7.52
N ILE A 298 -41.41 -23.66 -6.28
CA ILE A 298 -40.23 -23.04 -5.66
C ILE A 298 -38.93 -23.80 -6.00
N PRO A 299 -37.87 -23.17 -6.58
CA PRO A 299 -36.70 -23.93 -7.01
C PRO A 299 -35.65 -24.09 -5.90
N HIS A 300 -35.39 -25.35 -5.54
CA HIS A 300 -34.11 -25.77 -4.97
C HIS A 300 -32.98 -25.52 -5.99
N ALA A 301 -31.83 -25.05 -5.49
CA ALA A 301 -30.68 -24.70 -6.32
C ALA A 301 -30.12 -25.93 -7.08
N PRO A 302 -29.79 -25.80 -8.38
CA PRO A 302 -29.18 -26.87 -9.16
C PRO A 302 -27.72 -27.12 -8.75
N SER A 303 -27.30 -28.39 -8.72
CA SER A 303 -25.91 -28.81 -8.52
C SER A 303 -25.06 -28.50 -9.75
N ILE A 304 -23.96 -27.76 -9.56
CA ILE A 304 -23.07 -27.26 -10.62
C ILE A 304 -21.86 -28.20 -10.80
N PRO A 305 -21.36 -28.42 -12.02
CA PRO A 305 -20.10 -29.13 -12.26
C PRO A 305 -18.89 -28.43 -11.61
N TYR A 306 -18.08 -29.23 -10.90
CA TYR A 306 -17.03 -28.79 -9.98
C TYR A 306 -15.89 -27.98 -10.62
N ALA A 307 -15.59 -28.19 -11.91
CA ALA A 307 -14.46 -27.55 -12.60
C ALA A 307 -14.66 -26.05 -12.87
N ASP A 308 -15.87 -25.64 -13.26
CA ASP A 308 -16.20 -24.23 -13.53
C ASP A 308 -16.25 -23.37 -12.25
N PHE A 309 -16.42 -24.04 -11.10
CA PHE A 309 -16.49 -23.45 -9.77
C PHE A 309 -15.09 -23.15 -9.20
N GLU A 310 -14.12 -24.06 -9.36
CA GLU A 310 -12.72 -23.82 -8.95
C GLU A 310 -12.06 -22.67 -9.72
N GLU A 311 -12.35 -22.51 -11.02
CA GLU A 311 -11.81 -21.42 -11.84
C GLU A 311 -12.31 -20.04 -11.34
N GLY A 312 -13.59 -19.96 -10.93
CA GLY A 312 -14.18 -18.75 -10.34
C GLY A 312 -13.57 -18.38 -9.00
N ILE A 313 -13.29 -19.38 -8.15
CA ILE A 313 -12.60 -19.19 -6.87
C ILE A 313 -11.15 -18.77 -7.08
N ALA A 314 -10.41 -19.39 -7.99
CA ALA A 314 -9.01 -19.05 -8.27
C ALA A 314 -8.83 -17.60 -8.79
N ARG A 315 -9.79 -17.11 -9.60
CA ARG A 315 -9.82 -15.72 -10.10
C ARG A 315 -10.13 -14.69 -9.02
N ILE A 316 -11.07 -14.98 -8.12
CA ILE A 316 -11.47 -14.07 -7.04
C ILE A 316 -10.47 -14.08 -5.88
N LEU A 317 -9.85 -15.24 -5.62
CA LEU A 317 -8.86 -15.42 -4.57
C LEU A 317 -7.42 -15.09 -5.00
N GLY A 318 -7.18 -14.78 -6.28
CA GLY A 318 -5.97 -14.11 -6.75
C GLY A 318 -4.76 -15.01 -7.06
N ASN A 319 -4.97 -16.20 -7.59
CA ASN A 319 -3.87 -17.11 -8.01
C ASN A 319 -3.59 -17.06 -9.54
N HIS A 320 -3.22 -15.88 -10.06
CA HIS A 320 -2.56 -15.80 -11.37
C HIS A 320 -1.18 -15.18 -11.23
N PHE A 321 -0.20 -16.02 -10.88
CA PHE A 321 1.21 -15.80 -11.21
C PHE A 321 1.52 -16.68 -12.42
N GLY A 322 1.62 -16.05 -13.58
CA GLY A 322 2.24 -16.58 -14.78
C GLY A 322 2.70 -15.38 -15.58
N ALA A 323 4.02 -15.17 -15.63
CA ALA A 323 4.62 -14.15 -16.47
C ALA A 323 4.09 -14.33 -17.89
N GLY A 324 3.43 -13.29 -18.41
CA GLY A 324 3.18 -13.22 -19.84
C GLY A 324 4.54 -13.22 -20.54
N ASN A 325 4.78 -14.23 -21.37
CA ASN A 325 5.84 -14.16 -22.35
C ASN A 325 5.68 -12.85 -23.15
N PRO A 326 6.76 -12.10 -23.42
CA PRO A 326 6.68 -11.07 -24.44
C PRO A 326 6.28 -11.74 -25.75
N ALA A 327 5.24 -11.21 -26.39
CA ALA A 327 4.85 -11.61 -27.72
C ALA A 327 6.08 -11.48 -28.64
N VAL A 328 6.40 -12.58 -29.32
CA VAL A 328 7.30 -12.61 -30.45
C VAL A 328 6.66 -11.71 -31.50
N VAL A 329 7.38 -10.68 -31.91
CA VAL A 329 7.05 -9.88 -33.10
C VAL A 329 7.43 -10.76 -34.28
N ASP A 330 6.45 -11.33 -34.96
CA ASP A 330 6.65 -11.83 -36.30
C ASP A 330 6.75 -10.61 -37.22
N GLU A 331 7.95 -10.37 -37.72
CA GLU A 331 8.23 -9.45 -38.82
C GLU A 331 7.72 -10.11 -40.10
N GLU A 332 6.56 -9.68 -40.58
CA GLU A 332 6.17 -9.90 -41.98
C GLU A 332 6.62 -8.68 -42.79
N GLU A 333 7.65 -8.91 -43.59
CA GLU A 333 8.08 -8.05 -44.69
C GLU A 333 6.97 -7.99 -45.75
N GLU A 334 6.36 -6.83 -45.95
CA GLU A 334 5.69 -6.50 -47.21
C GLU A 334 6.43 -5.33 -47.87
N ASP A 335 7.24 -5.70 -48.86
CA ASP A 335 7.72 -4.86 -49.95
C ASP A 335 6.50 -4.29 -50.68
N ASP A 336 6.39 -2.97 -50.75
CA ASP A 336 5.74 -2.30 -51.88
C ASP A 336 6.47 -0.98 -52.15
N ASN A 337 7.32 -1.05 -53.17
CA ASN A 337 7.82 0.11 -53.89
C ASN A 337 6.67 0.69 -54.70
N ASP A 338 6.39 1.98 -54.57
CA ASP A 338 6.00 2.81 -55.71
C ASP A 338 6.33 4.29 -55.42
N ASP A 339 7.34 4.77 -56.16
CA ASP A 339 7.71 6.15 -56.33
C ASP A 339 6.61 6.90 -57.11
N GLU A 340 6.08 8.00 -56.59
CA GLU A 340 5.61 9.09 -57.46
C GLU A 340 5.85 10.48 -56.83
N ARG A 341 6.87 11.15 -57.36
CA ARG A 341 7.09 12.60 -57.29
C ARG A 341 5.92 13.33 -57.94
N LEU A 342 5.36 14.39 -57.34
CA LEU A 342 5.03 15.64 -58.06
C LEU A 342 4.93 16.88 -57.14
N ILE A 343 5.87 17.81 -57.35
CA ILE A 343 5.70 19.26 -57.58
C ILE A 343 4.88 20.08 -56.56
N ALA A 344 5.57 20.93 -55.80
CA ALA A 344 5.02 22.13 -55.19
C ALA A 344 5.65 23.37 -55.84
N GLU A 345 4.84 24.17 -56.55
CA GLU A 345 5.16 25.54 -56.92
C GLU A 345 3.99 26.49 -56.59
N ASN A 346 4.36 27.51 -55.80
CA ASN A 346 4.05 28.94 -55.94
C ASN A 346 2.65 29.54 -55.69
N GLY A 347 2.68 30.62 -54.89
CA GLY A 347 1.63 31.65 -54.73
C GLY A 347 1.66 32.29 -53.32
N VAL A 348 2.60 33.21 -52.99
CA VAL A 348 2.50 34.70 -53.09
C VAL A 348 1.47 35.27 -52.07
N SER A 349 1.72 36.19 -51.13
CA SER A 349 2.40 37.51 -51.13
C SER A 349 2.56 37.99 -49.65
N THR A 350 3.71 38.55 -49.23
CA THR A 350 4.00 40.00 -48.93
C THR A 350 3.36 40.53 -47.63
N ASP A 351 3.97 41.30 -46.71
CA ASP A 351 5.13 42.24 -46.63
C ASP A 351 5.68 42.16 -45.17
N GLY A 352 6.89 42.56 -44.75
CA GLY A 352 7.84 43.59 -45.18
C GLY A 352 8.16 44.51 -43.98
N GLU A 353 9.37 45.10 -43.93
CA GLU A 353 9.99 45.97 -42.89
C GLU A 353 10.86 45.21 -41.83
N GLU A 354 12.17 44.95 -42.00
CA GLU A 354 13.37 45.81 -42.25
C GLU A 354 13.60 46.84 -41.10
N GLU A 355 14.76 47.06 -40.46
CA GLU A 355 16.21 47.08 -40.73
C GLU A 355 16.96 46.89 -39.38
N GLY A 356 18.27 46.62 -39.25
CA GLY A 356 19.38 46.55 -40.18
C GLY A 356 20.73 46.38 -39.44
N ASP A 357 21.72 45.89 -40.19
CA ASP A 357 23.18 46.12 -40.11
C ASP A 357 24.02 45.64 -38.90
N CYS A 358 25.26 45.13 -39.04
CA CYS A 358 26.07 44.69 -40.18
C CYS A 358 27.42 44.09 -39.65
N GLN A 359 28.11 43.31 -40.52
CA GLN A 359 29.57 43.00 -40.57
C GLN A 359 30.13 41.92 -39.59
N SER A 360 30.65 40.74 -40.00
CA SER A 360 31.70 40.37 -40.99
C SER A 360 33.09 40.91 -40.59
N GLU A 361 34.25 40.25 -40.63
CA GLU A 361 34.84 39.02 -41.20
C GLU A 361 35.96 38.58 -40.21
N GLY A 362 36.41 37.33 -40.05
CA GLY A 362 37.11 36.50 -41.02
C GLY A 362 38.61 36.39 -40.65
N ASN A 363 39.14 35.18 -40.39
CA ASN A 363 40.31 34.70 -41.13
C ASN A 363 40.67 33.22 -40.88
N VAL A 364 41.23 32.66 -41.95
CA VAL A 364 41.51 31.26 -42.27
C VAL A 364 43.00 30.94 -42.04
N SER A 365 43.33 29.69 -41.67
CA SER A 365 44.51 29.01 -42.25
C SER A 365 44.53 27.49 -42.07
N ASN A 366 44.85 26.84 -43.18
CA ASN A 366 45.02 25.41 -43.42
C ASN A 366 46.39 24.89 -42.95
N ASN A 367 46.50 23.57 -42.68
CA ASN A 367 47.55 22.71 -43.26
C ASN A 367 47.40 21.19 -42.92
N VAL A 368 47.14 20.39 -43.97
CA VAL A 368 47.84 19.18 -44.49
C VAL A 368 48.30 18.03 -43.55
N THR A 369 47.61 16.88 -43.71
CA THR A 369 48.03 15.47 -44.02
C THR A 369 49.19 14.74 -43.29
N GLU A 370 48.91 13.61 -42.61
CA GLU A 370 49.30 12.21 -42.99
C GLU A 370 49.19 11.14 -41.85
N ARG A 371 48.52 10.03 -42.21
CA ARG A 371 48.69 8.58 -41.89
C ARG A 371 49.11 8.01 -40.50
N SER A 372 48.24 7.06 -40.10
CA SER A 372 48.52 5.69 -39.60
C SER A 372 48.67 5.45 -38.08
N GLY A 373 47.86 4.52 -37.56
CA GLY A 373 48.11 3.84 -36.28
C GLY A 373 46.86 3.36 -35.56
N PHE A 374 46.44 2.13 -35.86
CA PHE A 374 45.44 1.37 -35.11
C PHE A 374 45.72 1.38 -33.59
N ASN A 375 44.71 1.67 -32.77
CA ASN A 375 44.46 0.93 -31.53
C ASN A 375 43.02 1.13 -31.04
N ALA A 376 42.34 -0.01 -30.87
CA ALA A 376 40.95 -0.14 -30.49
C ALA A 376 40.73 0.26 -29.02
N ALA A 377 39.86 1.23 -28.78
CA ALA A 377 39.29 1.50 -27.47
C ALA A 377 37.95 0.78 -27.35
N LEU A 378 37.92 -0.27 -26.51
CA LEU A 378 36.71 -0.98 -26.10
C LEU A 378 35.67 0.00 -25.56
N GLY A 379 34.46 -0.13 -26.10
CA GLY A 379 33.41 0.87 -26.05
C GLY A 379 32.90 1.20 -24.66
N ARG A 380 32.79 2.51 -24.39
CA ARG A 380 31.82 3.05 -23.43
C ARG A 380 30.43 2.64 -23.88
N LYS A 381 29.73 1.84 -23.06
CA LYS A 381 28.28 1.64 -23.23
C LYS A 381 27.60 3.02 -23.18
N PRO A 382 26.69 3.32 -24.12
CA PRO A 382 26.02 4.61 -24.14
C PRO A 382 25.20 4.78 -22.85
N ARG A 383 25.22 6.01 -22.31
CA ARG A 383 24.33 6.45 -21.23
C ARG A 383 22.90 6.05 -21.59
N LEU A 384 22.13 5.50 -20.65
CA LEU A 384 20.68 5.38 -20.81
C LEU A 384 20.16 6.79 -21.13
N THR A 385 19.77 7.01 -22.37
CA THR A 385 19.05 8.22 -22.75
C THR A 385 17.68 8.16 -22.10
N SER A 386 17.13 9.32 -21.74
CA SER A 386 15.85 9.52 -21.02
C SER A 386 14.59 8.94 -21.72
N LYS A 387 14.77 8.19 -22.82
CA LYS A 387 13.74 7.49 -23.61
C LYS A 387 13.37 6.10 -23.05
N GLY A 388 14.10 5.56 -22.07
CA GLY A 388 13.89 4.19 -21.56
C GLY A 388 13.09 4.02 -20.26
N ILE A 389 12.61 5.10 -19.62
CA ILE A 389 11.86 5.02 -18.36
C ILE A 389 10.37 5.24 -18.64
N PRO A 390 9.52 4.20 -18.53
CA PRO A 390 8.14 4.24 -19.00
C PRO A 390 7.18 5.03 -18.08
N LEU A 391 7.45 5.08 -16.77
CA LEU A 391 6.67 5.88 -15.81
C LEU A 391 7.55 6.97 -15.19
N LYS A 392 7.22 8.23 -15.46
CA LYS A 392 7.88 9.42 -14.88
C LYS A 392 6.90 10.13 -13.94
N PRO A 393 6.94 9.86 -12.63
CA PRO A 393 5.91 10.34 -11.70
C PRO A 393 5.66 11.85 -11.71
N ASN A 394 6.67 12.68 -11.92
CA ASN A 394 6.52 14.14 -11.98
C ASN A 394 5.96 14.66 -13.33
N GLU A 395 6.05 13.86 -14.39
CA GLU A 395 5.71 14.22 -15.77
C GLU A 395 5.02 13.05 -16.47
N LEU A 396 3.77 12.80 -16.09
CA LEU A 396 2.97 11.73 -16.69
C LEU A 396 2.66 12.02 -18.17
N THR A 397 2.63 10.97 -18.99
CA THR A 397 2.18 11.05 -20.38
C THR A 397 0.68 11.37 -20.46
N GLY A 398 0.19 11.82 -21.62
CA GLY A 398 -1.23 12.09 -21.82
C GLY A 398 -2.11 10.87 -21.49
N ALA A 399 -1.74 9.70 -22.04
CA ALA A 399 -2.43 8.44 -21.76
C ALA A 399 -2.41 8.05 -20.27
N GLN A 400 -1.29 8.27 -19.57
CA GLN A 400 -1.19 8.03 -18.12
C GLN A 400 -2.13 8.95 -17.33
N LYS A 401 -2.21 10.23 -17.70
CA LYS A 401 -3.14 11.19 -17.07
C LYS A 401 -4.59 10.82 -17.34
N GLU A 402 -4.93 10.48 -18.57
CA GLU A 402 -6.29 10.06 -18.93
C GLU A 402 -6.70 8.78 -18.20
N MET A 403 -5.82 7.78 -18.14
CA MET A 403 -6.09 6.54 -17.42
C MET A 403 -6.34 6.78 -15.92
N LEU A 404 -5.51 7.60 -15.26
CA LEU A 404 -5.69 7.93 -13.84
C LEU A 404 -6.96 8.78 -13.61
N LEU A 405 -7.30 9.69 -14.52
CA LEU A 405 -8.53 10.49 -14.47
C LEU A 405 -9.76 9.58 -14.52
N GLU A 406 -9.83 8.70 -15.53
CA GLU A 406 -10.97 7.80 -15.71
C GLU A 406 -11.06 6.76 -14.57
N LEU A 407 -9.91 6.32 -14.04
CA LEU A 407 -9.88 5.45 -12.86
C LEU A 407 -10.44 6.17 -11.62
N GLU A 408 -10.13 7.46 -11.44
CA GLU A 408 -10.67 8.26 -10.35
C GLU A 408 -12.19 8.41 -10.43
N TRP A 409 -12.74 8.59 -11.64
CA TRP A 409 -14.19 8.62 -11.86
C TRP A 409 -14.84 7.29 -11.46
N ALA A 410 -14.29 6.17 -11.90
CA ALA A 410 -14.76 4.85 -11.50
C ALA A 410 -14.66 4.61 -9.99
N GLN A 411 -13.59 5.07 -9.33
CA GLN A 411 -13.43 4.97 -7.87
C GLN A 411 -14.43 5.84 -7.11
N ARG A 412 -14.75 7.02 -7.64
CA ARG A 412 -15.76 7.91 -7.06
C ARG A 412 -17.15 7.27 -7.12
N ALA A 413 -17.54 6.73 -8.27
CA ALA A 413 -18.76 5.94 -8.44
C ALA A 413 -18.80 4.76 -7.46
N PHE A 414 -17.71 4.01 -7.39
CA PHE A 414 -17.58 2.86 -6.48
C PHE A 414 -17.75 3.24 -5.01
N MET A 415 -17.08 4.31 -4.56
CA MET A 415 -17.16 4.76 -3.16
C MET A 415 -18.58 5.21 -2.79
N GLN A 416 -19.25 5.92 -3.70
CA GLN A 416 -20.65 6.34 -3.50
C GLN A 416 -21.57 5.13 -3.38
N THR A 417 -21.46 4.19 -4.31
CA THR A 417 -22.24 2.96 -4.29
C THR A 417 -21.95 2.10 -3.07
N PHE A 418 -20.68 1.93 -2.67
CA PHE A 418 -20.32 1.21 -1.45
C PHE A 418 -20.98 1.84 -0.22
N THR A 419 -20.92 3.16 -0.11
CA THR A 419 -21.53 3.90 1.00
C THR A 419 -23.04 3.67 1.04
N ILE A 420 -23.72 3.78 -0.10
CA ILE A 420 -25.18 3.57 -0.18
C ILE A 420 -25.53 2.10 0.10
N ALA A 421 -24.77 1.14 -0.43
CA ALA A 421 -25.04 -0.29 -0.23
C ALA A 421 -24.92 -0.71 1.25
N VAL A 422 -23.99 -0.09 2.00
CA VAL A 422 -23.91 -0.25 3.46
C VAL A 422 -25.11 0.38 4.16
N ILE A 423 -25.50 1.60 3.74
CA ILE A 423 -26.68 2.30 4.30
C ILE A 423 -27.97 1.51 4.09
N ASP A 424 -28.13 0.88 2.93
CA ASP A 424 -29.32 0.11 2.56
C ASP A 424 -29.35 -1.30 3.17
N SER A 425 -28.25 -1.74 3.82
CA SER A 425 -28.12 -3.08 4.42
C SER A 425 -27.84 -3.05 5.94
N PRO A 426 -28.58 -2.28 6.75
CA PRO A 426 -28.25 -2.09 8.17
C PRO A 426 -28.43 -3.37 9.00
N VAL A 427 -29.39 -4.23 8.62
CA VAL A 427 -29.62 -5.52 9.31
C VAL A 427 -28.47 -6.48 9.08
N THR A 428 -27.94 -6.53 7.86
CA THR A 428 -26.80 -7.38 7.50
C THR A 428 -25.56 -7.00 8.30
N PHE A 429 -25.32 -5.69 8.48
CA PHE A 429 -24.13 -5.20 9.17
C PHE A 429 -24.32 -4.92 10.67
N ALA A 430 -25.46 -5.32 11.25
CA ALA A 430 -25.68 -5.22 12.69
C ALA A 430 -24.63 -6.02 13.50
N GLY A 431 -24.07 -7.09 12.93
CA GLY A 431 -23.01 -7.89 13.57
C GLY A 431 -21.60 -7.30 13.49
N VAL A 432 -21.39 -6.24 12.68
CA VAL A 432 -20.08 -5.65 12.44
C VAL A 432 -19.62 -4.86 13.66
N LYS A 433 -18.49 -5.28 14.23
CA LYS A 433 -17.84 -4.65 15.39
C LYS A 433 -16.63 -3.83 15.01
N LYS A 434 -16.04 -4.08 13.84
CA LYS A 434 -14.83 -3.40 13.37
C LYS A 434 -14.97 -2.92 11.93
N LEU A 435 -14.53 -1.69 11.69
CA LEU A 435 -14.42 -1.09 10.36
C LEU A 435 -12.96 -0.82 10.06
N THR A 436 -12.44 -1.42 9.00
CA THR A 436 -11.04 -1.29 8.58
C THR A 436 -10.95 -0.64 7.20
N ILE A 437 -10.67 0.65 7.18
CA ILE A 437 -10.30 1.37 5.97
C ILE A 437 -8.78 1.27 5.87
N ALA A 438 -8.28 0.32 5.08
CA ALA A 438 -6.84 0.07 4.96
C ALA A 438 -6.14 1.16 4.13
N ARG A 439 -6.80 1.61 3.07
CA ARG A 439 -6.33 2.68 2.19
C ARG A 439 -7.53 3.47 1.69
N LEU A 440 -7.50 4.79 1.83
CA LEU A 440 -8.52 5.66 1.25
C LEU A 440 -7.90 7.00 0.86
N PRO A 441 -7.98 7.40 -0.42
CA PRO A 441 -7.63 8.74 -0.85
C PRO A 441 -8.45 9.78 -0.08
N ASN A 442 -7.78 10.83 0.40
CA ASN A 442 -8.40 11.89 1.19
C ASN A 442 -9.65 12.50 0.51
N ARG A 443 -9.66 12.64 -0.83
CA ARG A 443 -10.82 13.12 -1.60
C ARG A 443 -12.12 12.34 -1.39
N HIS A 444 -12.06 11.07 -0.94
CA HIS A 444 -13.23 10.23 -0.73
C HIS A 444 -13.82 10.33 0.68
N LEU A 445 -13.14 11.00 1.62
CA LEU A 445 -13.60 11.22 2.99
C LEU A 445 -15.00 11.86 3.11
N PRO A 446 -15.45 12.78 2.22
CA PRO A 446 -16.79 13.35 2.31
C PRO A 446 -17.91 12.30 2.32
N ASN A 447 -17.74 11.14 1.68
CA ASN A 447 -18.72 10.05 1.70
C ASN A 447 -18.89 9.45 3.11
N LEU A 448 -17.81 9.45 3.92
CA LEU A 448 -17.81 8.95 5.29
C LEU A 448 -18.21 10.01 6.32
N ILE A 449 -18.35 11.28 5.93
CA ILE A 449 -18.83 12.33 6.86
C ILE A 449 -20.35 12.24 7.05
N ARG A 450 -21.06 11.42 6.27
CA ARG A 450 -22.52 11.28 6.38
C ARG A 450 -22.93 10.50 7.63
N ASP A 451 -24.00 10.94 8.29
CA ASP A 451 -24.49 10.35 9.54
C ASP A 451 -25.12 8.96 9.34
N ASP A 452 -25.86 8.79 8.25
CA ASP A 452 -26.58 7.56 7.88
C ASP A 452 -25.64 6.36 7.69
N PHE A 453 -24.46 6.57 7.10
CA PHE A 453 -23.43 5.55 6.96
C PHE A 453 -23.06 4.92 8.31
N TRP A 454 -22.71 5.74 9.30
CA TRP A 454 -22.34 5.26 10.62
C TRP A 454 -23.53 4.73 11.43
N ASN A 455 -24.73 5.28 11.23
CA ASN A 455 -25.94 4.77 11.87
C ASN A 455 -26.31 3.36 11.38
N SER A 456 -25.82 2.96 10.21
CA SER A 456 -25.98 1.62 9.63
C SER A 456 -24.99 0.60 10.19
N LEU A 457 -24.05 1.04 11.04
CA LEU A 457 -23.08 0.22 11.78
C LEU A 457 -23.28 0.39 13.30
N PRO A 458 -24.44 0.02 13.86
CA PRO A 458 -24.84 0.39 15.22
C PRO A 458 -24.06 -0.29 16.35
N ASN A 459 -23.27 -1.31 16.06
CA ASN A 459 -22.49 -2.07 17.06
C ASN A 459 -20.97 -1.93 16.83
N LEU A 460 -20.55 -0.88 16.14
CA LEU A 460 -19.16 -0.62 15.83
C LEU A 460 -18.38 -0.22 17.10
N LEU A 461 -17.36 -1.01 17.44
CA LEU A 461 -16.50 -0.83 18.61
C LEU A 461 -15.10 -0.33 18.20
N GLU A 462 -14.63 -0.75 17.03
CA GLU A 462 -13.26 -0.50 16.57
C GLU A 462 -13.23 0.13 15.17
N LEU A 463 -12.40 1.16 15.02
CA LEU A 463 -12.15 1.82 13.74
C LEU A 463 -10.65 1.82 13.44
N SER A 464 -10.27 1.33 12.26
CA SER A 464 -8.93 1.47 11.70
C SER A 464 -9.01 2.31 10.43
N LEU A 465 -8.24 3.40 10.37
CA LEU A 465 -8.32 4.40 9.32
C LEU A 465 -6.93 4.70 8.72
N GLY A 466 -6.66 4.14 7.55
CA GLY A 466 -5.48 4.40 6.72
C GLY A 466 -5.81 5.33 5.56
N ILE A 467 -5.23 6.54 5.58
CA ILE A 467 -5.53 7.58 4.59
C ILE A 467 -4.33 7.85 3.67
N ILE A 468 -4.58 7.84 2.37
CA ILE A 468 -3.62 8.28 1.36
C ILE A 468 -3.84 9.79 1.15
N PRO A 469 -2.85 10.64 1.42
CA PRO A 469 -2.96 12.05 1.10
C PRO A 469 -2.88 12.24 -0.42
N ASP A 470 -3.70 13.13 -0.97
CA ASP A 470 -3.68 13.46 -2.39
C ASP A 470 -2.46 14.33 -2.73
N TRP A 471 -1.69 13.93 -3.73
CA TRP A 471 -0.55 14.71 -4.23
C TRP A 471 -0.86 15.45 -5.52
N ARG A 472 -1.87 14.99 -6.25
CA ARG A 472 -2.32 15.60 -7.50
C ARG A 472 -3.82 15.43 -7.70
N GLU A 473 -4.34 16.26 -8.58
CA GLU A 473 -5.69 16.15 -9.13
C GLU A 473 -5.58 16.20 -10.65
N LEU A 474 -6.36 15.34 -11.30
CA LEU A 474 -6.45 15.31 -12.74
C LEU A 474 -7.78 15.92 -13.14
N VAL A 475 -7.73 16.94 -13.99
CA VAL A 475 -8.91 17.70 -14.41
C VAL A 475 -9.00 17.66 -15.92
N LYS A 476 -10.17 17.26 -16.44
CA LYS A 476 -10.48 17.39 -17.86
C LYS A 476 -10.82 18.85 -18.17
N LEU A 477 -10.09 19.43 -19.12
CA LEU A 477 -10.34 20.78 -19.62
C LEU A 477 -11.43 20.76 -20.72
N PRO A 478 -12.06 21.91 -21.02
CA PRO A 478 -13.03 22.02 -22.13
C PRO A 478 -12.47 21.60 -23.50
N THR A 479 -11.15 21.67 -23.66
CA THR A 479 -10.42 21.26 -24.87
C THR A 479 -10.17 19.74 -24.93
N SER A 480 -10.76 18.95 -24.04
CA SER A 480 -10.55 17.49 -23.88
C SER A 480 -9.16 17.06 -23.42
N TRP A 481 -8.24 18.00 -23.16
CA TRP A 481 -6.95 17.72 -22.55
C TRP A 481 -7.08 17.47 -21.04
N VAL A 482 -6.22 16.61 -20.51
CA VAL A 482 -6.14 16.36 -19.06
C VAL A 482 -5.00 17.16 -18.45
N GLN A 483 -5.35 18.02 -17.49
CA GLN A 483 -4.41 18.79 -16.71
C GLN A 483 -4.03 18.05 -15.43
N ASP A 484 -2.73 18.05 -15.10
CA ASP A 484 -2.20 17.54 -13.83
C ASP A 484 -1.95 18.73 -12.88
N VAL A 485 -2.79 18.83 -11.85
CA VAL A 485 -2.77 19.89 -10.85
C VAL A 485 -2.10 19.35 -9.58
N LYS A 486 -0.94 19.92 -9.23
CA LYS A 486 -0.22 19.54 -8.00
C LYS A 486 -0.97 20.03 -6.76
N LEU A 487 -1.17 19.13 -5.80
CA LEU A 487 -1.81 19.43 -4.51
C LEU A 487 -0.78 19.44 -3.39
N ARG A 488 -1.14 20.09 -2.28
CA ARG A 488 -0.37 20.05 -1.03
C ARG A 488 -0.89 18.90 -0.17
N PRO A 489 -0.13 17.81 0.03
CA PRO A 489 -0.58 16.66 0.80
C PRO A 489 -1.03 17.01 2.23
N SER A 490 -0.42 18.01 2.86
CA SER A 490 -0.78 18.49 4.21
C SER A 490 -2.24 18.92 4.35
N LYS A 491 -2.90 19.31 3.26
CA LYS A 491 -4.34 19.65 3.28
C LYS A 491 -5.21 18.48 3.74
N ALA A 492 -4.76 17.24 3.56
CA ALA A 492 -5.49 16.04 3.96
C ALA A 492 -5.76 15.98 5.47
N VAL A 493 -4.92 16.64 6.30
CA VAL A 493 -5.13 16.75 7.76
C VAL A 493 -6.51 17.31 8.07
N THR A 494 -6.97 18.30 7.30
CA THR A 494 -8.27 18.96 7.49
C THR A 494 -9.43 17.98 7.32
N GLY A 495 -9.40 17.18 6.25
CA GLY A 495 -10.46 16.22 5.95
C GLY A 495 -10.58 15.15 7.03
N VAL A 496 -9.46 14.64 7.51
CA VAL A 496 -9.44 13.63 8.58
C VAL A 496 -9.86 14.23 9.91
N PHE A 497 -9.37 15.41 10.28
CA PHE A 497 -9.80 16.10 11.50
C PHE A 497 -11.32 16.30 11.52
N GLN A 498 -11.90 16.72 10.39
CA GLN A 498 -13.35 16.88 10.26
C GLN A 498 -14.11 15.56 10.42
N LEU A 499 -13.62 14.46 9.83
CA LEU A 499 -14.22 13.14 10.00
C LEU A 499 -14.20 12.71 11.47
N LEU A 500 -13.05 12.80 12.12
CA LEU A 500 -12.89 12.40 13.53
C LEU A 500 -13.77 13.26 14.45
N SER A 501 -13.72 14.58 14.28
CA SER A 501 -14.49 15.53 15.10
C SER A 501 -16.01 15.38 14.92
N LYS A 502 -16.49 15.24 13.67
CA LYS A 502 -17.93 15.17 13.39
C LYS A 502 -18.53 13.79 13.63
N GLN A 503 -17.80 12.71 13.34
CA GLN A 503 -18.35 11.36 13.37
C GLN A 503 -17.88 10.53 14.55
N ILE A 504 -16.60 10.61 14.92
CA ILE A 504 -16.04 9.71 15.94
C ILE A 504 -16.19 10.30 17.35
N SER A 505 -15.93 11.59 17.53
CA SER A 505 -15.97 12.26 18.85
C SER A 505 -17.31 12.12 19.59
N ARG A 506 -18.43 12.02 18.86
CA ARG A 506 -19.78 11.91 19.45
C ARG A 506 -20.29 10.49 19.65
N ARG A 507 -19.57 9.47 19.17
CA ARG A 507 -20.04 8.07 19.18
C ARG A 507 -19.48 7.32 20.38
N GLN A 508 -20.35 7.01 21.33
CA GLN A 508 -19.98 6.39 22.61
C GLN A 508 -19.53 4.93 22.50
N GLN A 509 -20.00 4.23 21.45
CA GLN A 509 -19.73 2.81 21.27
C GLN A 509 -18.34 2.54 20.68
N ILE A 510 -17.76 3.52 19.96
CA ILE A 510 -16.42 3.36 19.38
C ILE A 510 -15.42 3.59 20.50
N GLU A 511 -14.75 2.52 20.93
CA GLU A 511 -13.81 2.54 22.05
C GLU A 511 -12.35 2.43 21.57
N SER A 512 -12.11 1.93 20.35
CA SER A 512 -10.79 1.75 19.77
C SER A 512 -10.65 2.49 18.45
N LEU A 513 -9.62 3.33 18.33
CA LEU A 513 -9.31 4.08 17.12
C LEU A 513 -7.83 3.88 16.75
N HIS A 514 -7.59 3.35 15.55
CA HIS A 514 -6.31 3.37 14.89
C HIS A 514 -6.34 4.34 13.70
N PHE A 515 -5.33 5.20 13.61
CA PHE A 515 -5.14 6.10 12.48
C PHE A 515 -3.72 5.98 11.92
N GLU A 516 -3.60 5.92 10.59
CA GLU A 516 -2.31 6.00 9.90
C GLU A 516 -2.35 6.85 8.62
N TRP A 517 -1.24 7.55 8.35
CA TRP A 517 -0.97 8.05 7.01
C TRP A 517 -0.34 6.94 6.17
N VAL A 518 -0.89 6.74 4.98
CA VAL A 518 -0.41 5.76 4.02
C VAL A 518 0.53 6.43 3.03
N GLY A 519 1.75 5.90 2.93
CA GLY A 519 2.84 6.49 2.13
C GLY A 519 3.74 7.42 2.95
N GLY A 520 4.95 7.66 2.45
CA GLY A 520 6.00 8.35 3.20
C GLY A 520 6.42 7.61 4.48
N GLY A 521 7.35 8.20 5.22
CA GLY A 521 7.86 7.65 6.46
C GLY A 521 8.90 6.55 6.28
N GLU A 522 9.25 5.88 7.36
CA GLU A 522 10.41 4.97 7.37
C GLU A 522 10.15 3.62 6.70
N TYR A 523 8.88 3.22 6.66
CA TYR A 523 8.44 1.97 6.03
C TYR A 523 8.09 2.14 4.55
N ALA A 524 8.03 3.38 4.03
CA ALA A 524 7.82 3.60 2.61
C ALA A 524 9.01 3.07 1.78
N PRO A 525 8.75 2.41 0.66
CA PRO A 525 9.80 2.00 -0.26
C PRO A 525 10.27 3.16 -1.13
N GLY A 526 11.56 3.15 -1.47
CA GLY A 526 12.14 4.07 -2.45
C GLY A 526 12.98 5.20 -1.84
N LEU A 527 13.96 5.65 -2.61
CA LEU A 527 14.96 6.67 -2.28
C LEU A 527 14.34 8.04 -1.98
N PHE A 528 13.27 8.40 -2.70
CA PHE A 528 12.63 9.70 -2.58
C PHE A 528 11.46 9.70 -1.59
N CYS A 529 10.93 8.53 -1.22
CA CYS A 529 9.82 8.41 -0.27
C CYS A 529 10.27 8.03 1.15
N ARG A 530 11.25 7.12 1.27
CA ARG A 530 11.68 6.58 2.55
C ARG A 530 12.28 7.67 3.43
N ASN A 531 11.88 7.68 4.70
CA ASN A 531 12.24 8.68 5.69
C ASN A 531 11.78 10.11 5.35
N GLN A 532 10.88 10.28 4.37
CA GLN A 532 10.40 11.58 3.90
C GLN A 532 8.88 11.64 3.90
N HIS A 533 8.33 12.83 3.66
CA HIS A 533 6.92 13.05 3.39
C HIS A 533 5.95 12.64 4.51
N ILE A 534 6.39 12.68 5.77
CA ILE A 534 5.49 12.42 6.91
C ILE A 534 4.57 13.62 7.11
N LEU A 535 3.28 13.35 7.33
CA LEU A 535 2.27 14.37 7.65
C LEU A 535 2.05 14.52 9.16
N ALA A 536 1.50 15.67 9.55
CA ALA A 536 1.09 15.91 10.93
C ALA A 536 -0.02 14.94 11.34
N ALA A 537 -0.07 14.54 12.61
CA ALA A 537 -1.24 13.84 13.14
C ALA A 537 -2.51 14.71 13.02
N PRO A 538 -3.68 14.14 12.63
CA PRO A 538 -4.92 14.89 12.40
C PRO A 538 -5.67 15.22 13.69
N ILE A 539 -4.95 15.72 14.68
CA ILE A 539 -5.48 16.11 16.00
C ILE A 539 -5.70 17.63 16.13
N VAL A 540 -5.41 18.37 15.06
CA VAL A 540 -5.68 19.80 14.90
C VAL A 540 -6.29 20.02 13.51
N SER A 541 -7.03 21.10 13.34
CA SER A 541 -7.76 21.39 12.09
C SER A 541 -6.87 21.55 10.86
N GLU A 542 -5.65 22.07 11.04
CA GLU A 542 -4.67 22.29 9.97
C GLU A 542 -3.27 21.93 10.43
N SER A 543 -2.41 21.41 9.55
CA SER A 543 -1.03 21.02 9.91
C SER A 543 -0.21 22.18 10.47
N MET A 544 -0.43 23.42 10.01
CA MET A 544 0.29 24.60 10.52
C MET A 544 -0.08 24.94 11.97
N SER A 545 -1.29 24.56 12.42
CA SER A 545 -1.69 24.69 13.82
C SER A 545 -0.87 23.79 14.75
N MET A 546 -0.29 22.70 14.24
CA MET A 546 0.57 21.81 15.02
C MET A 546 1.85 22.52 15.49
N VAL A 547 2.33 23.50 14.74
CA VAL A 547 3.60 24.20 15.00
C VAL A 547 3.40 25.65 15.46
N SER A 548 2.16 26.14 15.47
CA SER A 548 1.85 27.51 15.85
C SER A 548 1.48 27.60 17.33
N ARG A 549 2.28 28.33 18.12
CA ARG A 549 1.98 28.66 19.51
C ARG A 549 1.41 30.07 19.67
N LYS A 550 0.90 30.65 18.57
CA LYS A 550 0.19 31.93 18.56
C LYS A 550 -1.31 31.70 18.75
N GLY A 551 -1.83 32.13 19.90
CA GLY A 551 -3.22 31.91 20.31
C GLY A 551 -3.50 30.45 20.66
N GLU A 552 -4.71 30.19 21.15
CA GLU A 552 -5.17 28.84 21.41
C GLU A 552 -5.56 28.14 20.09
N LYS A 553 -5.16 26.88 19.96
CA LYS A 553 -5.57 26.02 18.84
C LYS A 553 -6.59 25.02 19.32
N GLU A 554 -7.60 24.77 18.51
CA GLU A 554 -8.53 23.67 18.74
C GLU A 554 -7.77 22.35 18.59
N VAL A 555 -7.92 21.49 19.59
CA VAL A 555 -7.35 20.14 19.62
C VAL A 555 -8.51 19.15 19.63
N LEU A 556 -8.36 18.07 18.89
CA LEU A 556 -9.37 17.03 18.74
C LEU A 556 -9.75 16.44 20.10
N SER A 557 -11.06 16.36 20.36
CA SER A 557 -11.61 15.68 21.53
C SER A 557 -12.09 14.28 21.14
N LEU A 558 -11.72 13.25 21.91
CA LEU A 558 -12.15 11.86 21.69
C LEU A 558 -12.57 11.22 23.03
N PRO A 559 -13.68 11.68 23.63
CA PRO A 559 -13.99 11.39 25.03
C PRO A 559 -14.27 9.91 25.33
N TYR A 560 -14.71 9.14 24.32
CA TYR A 560 -15.10 7.73 24.48
C TYR A 560 -14.01 6.74 24.07
N ILE A 561 -12.91 7.22 23.48
CA ILE A 561 -11.83 6.35 23.02
C ILE A 561 -11.00 5.87 24.22
N LYS A 562 -10.97 4.55 24.41
CA LYS A 562 -10.14 3.86 25.40
C LYS A 562 -8.79 3.46 24.83
N ASN A 563 -8.75 3.02 23.57
CA ASN A 563 -7.53 2.58 22.90
C ASN A 563 -7.27 3.47 21.69
N LEU A 564 -6.23 4.31 21.77
CA LEU A 564 -5.82 5.16 20.66
C LEU A 564 -4.49 4.68 20.07
N SER A 565 -4.44 4.51 18.76
CA SER A 565 -3.21 4.22 18.03
C SER A 565 -3.00 5.24 16.91
N LEU A 566 -1.83 5.87 16.91
CA LEU A 566 -1.39 6.77 15.84
C LEU A 566 -0.16 6.18 15.17
N LYS A 567 -0.16 6.17 13.84
CA LYS A 567 0.93 5.61 13.05
C LYS A 567 1.38 6.49 11.90
N ASN A 568 2.69 6.51 11.65
CA ASN A 568 3.33 7.22 10.55
C ASN A 568 2.96 8.71 10.47
N CYS A 569 3.06 9.42 11.60
CA CYS A 569 2.73 10.84 11.67
C CYS A 569 3.73 11.59 12.56
N TRP A 570 3.85 12.90 12.35
CA TRP A 570 4.61 13.77 13.24
C TRP A 570 3.69 14.61 14.14
N LEU A 571 4.17 14.93 15.34
CA LEU A 571 3.50 15.81 16.29
C LEU A 571 4.50 16.81 16.88
N SER A 572 4.02 17.98 17.27
CA SER A 572 4.82 18.85 18.13
C SER A 572 4.68 18.44 19.60
N PRO A 573 5.74 18.54 20.42
CA PRO A 573 5.70 18.11 21.82
C PRO A 573 4.57 18.75 22.64
N HIS A 574 4.27 20.02 22.37
CA HIS A 574 3.27 20.77 23.13
C HIS A 574 1.83 20.39 22.78
N ILE A 575 1.53 20.09 21.50
CA ILE A 575 0.19 19.64 21.10
C ILE A 575 -0.03 18.20 21.57
N LEU A 576 0.97 17.32 21.44
CA LEU A 576 0.88 15.95 21.95
C LEU A 576 0.59 15.94 23.46
N THR A 577 1.35 16.74 24.23
CA THR A 577 1.16 16.81 25.68
C THR A 577 -0.25 17.30 26.05
N ARG A 578 -0.73 18.36 25.39
CA ARG A 578 -2.09 18.88 25.61
C ARG A 578 -3.15 17.86 25.25
N PHE A 579 -3.08 17.30 24.05
CA PHE A 579 -4.03 16.31 23.54
C PHE A 579 -4.15 15.09 24.47
N VAL A 580 -3.02 14.51 24.90
CA VAL A 580 -3.05 13.34 25.78
C VAL A 580 -3.55 13.70 27.18
N ASN A 581 -3.23 14.89 27.71
CA ASN A 581 -3.77 15.34 28.99
C ASN A 581 -5.29 15.53 28.95
N ASP A 582 -5.83 16.07 27.86
CA ASP A 582 -7.27 16.21 27.66
C ASP A 582 -7.95 14.82 27.58
N LEU A 583 -7.33 13.86 26.88
CA LEU A 583 -7.86 12.49 26.79
C LEU A 583 -7.77 11.69 28.10
N LYS A 584 -6.74 11.94 28.93
CA LYS A 584 -6.57 11.32 30.26
C LYS A 584 -7.70 11.68 31.23
N GLN A 585 -8.33 12.82 31.04
CA GLN A 585 -9.49 13.25 31.83
C GLN A 585 -10.79 12.56 31.37
N CYS A 586 -10.75 11.81 30.28
CA CYS A 586 -11.88 11.11 29.68
C CYS A 586 -11.74 9.58 29.89
N SER A 587 -11.82 8.79 28.81
CA SER A 587 -11.85 7.31 28.87
C SER A 587 -10.53 6.63 28.47
N LEU A 588 -9.47 7.37 28.14
CA LEU A 588 -8.26 6.79 27.55
C LEU A 588 -7.57 5.81 28.51
N GLU A 589 -7.38 4.57 28.06
CA GLU A 589 -6.71 3.50 28.82
C GLU A 589 -5.35 3.13 28.21
N SER A 590 -5.23 3.14 26.88
CA SER A 590 -4.01 2.78 26.17
C SER A 590 -3.72 3.72 24.99
N LEU A 591 -2.49 4.22 24.90
CA LEU A 591 -2.00 5.00 23.77
C LEU A 591 -0.82 4.27 23.10
N THR A 592 -0.96 3.96 21.81
CA THR A 592 0.09 3.37 20.98
C THR A 592 0.58 4.36 19.94
N LEU A 593 1.87 4.66 19.95
CA LEU A 593 2.55 5.48 18.94
C LEU A 593 3.47 4.58 18.11
N ASP A 594 3.23 4.49 16.81
CA ASP A 594 3.95 3.61 15.89
C ASP A 594 4.57 4.40 14.73
N SER A 595 5.89 4.42 14.60
CA SER A 595 6.58 5.30 13.64
C SER A 595 6.19 6.78 13.80
N VAL A 596 5.96 7.20 15.04
CA VAL A 596 5.59 8.58 15.37
C VAL A 596 6.82 9.40 15.70
N SER A 597 6.90 10.59 15.10
CA SER A 597 8.04 11.48 15.29
C SER A 597 7.66 12.79 15.98
N LEU A 598 8.46 13.23 16.94
CA LEU A 598 8.35 14.59 17.48
C LEU A 598 9.11 15.60 16.63
N THR A 599 8.59 16.82 16.54
CA THR A 599 9.37 17.99 16.10
C THR A 599 10.27 18.50 17.22
N ALA A 600 11.21 19.39 16.90
CA ALA A 600 11.92 20.13 17.94
C ALA A 600 10.97 21.03 18.76
N PHE A 601 11.47 21.49 19.91
CA PHE A 601 10.73 22.38 20.80
C PHE A 601 10.40 23.71 20.13
N ILE A 602 9.14 24.13 20.26
CA ILE A 602 8.65 25.41 19.74
C ILE A 602 8.41 26.34 20.92
N ARG A 603 9.03 27.52 20.89
CA ARG A 603 8.93 28.48 21.99
C ARG A 603 7.51 29.04 22.09
N PRO A 604 7.00 29.33 23.29
CA PRO A 604 5.72 30.02 23.46
C PRO A 604 5.66 31.32 22.63
N GLY A 605 4.51 31.60 22.02
CA GLY A 605 4.32 32.78 21.17
C GLY A 605 4.91 32.69 19.76
N GLN A 606 5.70 31.65 19.45
CA GLN A 606 6.30 31.48 18.13
C GLN A 606 5.28 30.94 17.10
N HIS A 607 5.39 31.45 15.87
CA HIS A 607 4.69 30.95 14.70
C HIS A 607 5.71 30.73 13.57
N PRO A 608 6.25 29.50 13.42
CA PRO A 608 7.22 29.20 12.38
C PRO A 608 6.61 29.40 10.99
N MET A 609 7.35 30.04 10.08
CA MET A 609 6.93 30.26 8.69
C MET A 609 7.62 29.26 7.75
N PRO A 610 7.04 28.97 6.57
CA PRO A 610 7.73 28.24 5.51
C PRO A 610 9.03 28.96 5.13
N ARG A 611 10.13 28.21 4.98
CA ARG A 611 11.39 28.78 4.48
C ARG A 611 11.19 29.34 3.07
N VAL A 612 11.57 30.60 2.86
CA VAL A 612 11.54 31.21 1.52
C VAL A 612 12.68 30.62 0.69
N ASN A 613 12.36 30.16 -0.53
CA ASN A 613 13.21 29.32 -1.40
C ASN A 613 14.57 29.91 -1.82
N HIS A 614 14.96 31.11 -1.39
CA HIS A 614 16.31 31.63 -1.65
C HIS A 614 17.41 30.78 -0.97
N GLN A 615 17.08 30.00 0.07
CA GLN A 615 17.99 29.06 0.70
C GLN A 615 17.68 27.58 0.44
N GLN A 616 16.54 27.23 -0.15
CA GLN A 616 16.25 25.84 -0.52
C GLN A 616 17.11 25.42 -1.72
N ASN A 617 17.24 26.34 -2.70
CA ASN A 617 18.26 26.22 -3.72
C ASN A 617 19.65 26.30 -3.11
N ALA A 618 19.92 27.11 -2.08
CA ALA A 618 21.23 27.11 -1.43
C ALA A 618 21.54 25.87 -0.58
N LEU A 619 20.56 25.07 -0.13
CA LEU A 619 20.78 23.80 0.57
C LEU A 619 20.91 22.65 -0.42
N ALA A 620 20.13 22.65 -1.50
CA ALA A 620 20.32 21.71 -2.62
C ALA A 620 21.60 22.03 -3.42
N GLN A 621 21.94 23.31 -3.60
CA GLN A 621 23.22 23.78 -4.16
C GLN A 621 24.35 23.75 -3.16
N ALA A 622 24.19 23.93 -1.85
CA ALA A 622 25.27 23.62 -0.90
C ALA A 622 25.54 22.12 -0.93
N MET A 623 24.51 21.27 -0.98
CA MET A 623 24.69 19.84 -1.21
C MET A 623 25.30 19.53 -2.59
N ALA A 624 24.99 20.27 -3.66
CA ALA A 624 25.57 20.07 -4.99
C ALA A 624 26.99 20.66 -5.15
N VAL A 625 27.31 21.75 -4.47
CA VAL A 625 28.61 22.44 -4.48
C VAL A 625 29.59 21.71 -3.56
N ASP A 626 29.13 21.17 -2.42
CA ASP A 626 29.94 20.29 -1.55
C ASP A 626 30.16 18.92 -2.23
N MET A 627 29.19 18.44 -3.03
CA MET A 627 29.33 17.27 -3.90
C MET A 627 30.26 17.51 -5.11
N ALA A 628 30.36 18.75 -5.61
CA ALA A 628 31.31 19.14 -6.65
C ALA A 628 32.72 19.39 -6.08
N ALA A 629 32.85 19.92 -4.87
CA ALA A 629 34.12 20.14 -4.19
C ALA A 629 34.82 18.83 -3.79
N ASN A 630 34.04 17.76 -3.56
CA ASN A 630 34.55 16.43 -3.22
C ASN A 630 34.87 15.54 -4.45
N MET A 631 34.56 16.01 -5.67
CA MET A 631 35.09 15.47 -6.93
C MET A 631 36.47 16.09 -7.19
N GLY A 632 37.47 15.63 -6.44
CA GLY A 632 38.85 16.07 -6.61
C GLY A 632 39.35 15.88 -8.05
N PHE A 633 39.35 16.94 -8.85
CA PHE A 633 40.31 17.08 -9.94
C PHE A 633 41.60 17.66 -9.37
N ALA A 634 42.29 16.84 -8.56
CA ALA A 634 43.69 17.05 -8.23
C ALA A 634 44.55 16.41 -9.35
N ASN A 635 44.70 17.13 -10.46
CA ASN A 635 45.95 17.24 -11.21
C ASN A 635 45.71 18.00 -12.52
N ASN A 636 45.94 19.31 -12.48
CA ASN A 636 46.85 19.94 -13.42
C ASN A 636 47.20 21.35 -12.90
N HIS A 637 48.33 21.42 -12.19
CA HIS A 637 49.11 22.65 -12.12
C HIS A 637 49.62 22.98 -13.53
N HIS A 638 48.84 23.71 -14.33
CA HIS A 638 49.34 24.58 -15.41
C HIS A 638 48.16 25.31 -16.07
N LEU A 639 47.62 26.33 -15.39
CA LEU A 639 47.06 27.52 -16.05
C LEU A 639 46.83 28.67 -15.05
N ALA A 640 47.77 28.87 -14.13
CA ALA A 640 47.87 30.11 -13.35
C ALA A 640 48.61 31.16 -14.19
N ALA A 641 48.02 31.58 -15.31
CA ALA A 641 48.42 32.74 -16.08
C ALA A 641 47.34 32.98 -17.14
N HIS A 642 46.38 33.85 -16.83
CA HIS A 642 45.76 34.82 -17.75
C HIS A 642 44.69 35.58 -16.94
N SER A 643 45.17 36.42 -16.04
CA SER A 643 44.42 37.53 -15.50
C SER A 643 44.46 38.65 -16.54
N ALA A 644 43.38 38.89 -17.29
CA ALA A 644 43.14 40.18 -17.94
C ALA A 644 41.70 40.25 -18.48
N LEU A 645 41.11 41.45 -18.35
CA LEU A 645 39.90 41.97 -19.00
C LEU A 645 38.58 41.76 -18.25
N PHE A 646 38.25 42.65 -17.31
CA PHE A 646 37.09 43.58 -17.31
C PHE A 646 37.10 44.44 -16.01
N PRO A 647 36.41 45.61 -15.97
CA PRO A 647 36.91 46.86 -15.39
C PRO A 647 36.46 47.14 -13.94
N PRO A 648 37.03 48.16 -13.27
CA PRO A 648 36.92 48.36 -11.82
C PRO A 648 35.84 49.38 -11.46
N ASN A 649 34.99 49.11 -10.46
CA ASN A 649 34.50 50.16 -9.56
C ASN A 649 33.70 49.65 -8.34
N ILE A 650 34.33 49.33 -7.21
CA ILE A 650 33.75 49.50 -5.84
C ILE A 650 34.91 49.71 -4.85
N PRO A 651 34.88 50.73 -3.97
CA PRO A 651 36.00 51.09 -3.10
C PRO A 651 36.21 50.11 -1.92
N ALA A 652 37.48 49.89 -1.60
CA ALA A 652 37.98 49.06 -0.51
C ALA A 652 37.61 49.61 0.88
N VAL A 653 37.19 48.70 1.77
CA VAL A 653 37.14 48.93 3.22
C VAL A 653 38.43 48.33 3.81
N PRO A 654 39.19 49.04 4.66
CA PRO A 654 40.47 48.56 5.17
C PRO A 654 40.31 47.42 6.20
N PRO A 655 41.25 46.46 6.25
CA PRO A 655 41.20 45.35 7.19
C PRO A 655 41.56 45.82 8.60
N PHE A 656 40.65 45.64 9.55
CA PHE A 656 40.97 45.69 10.97
C PHE A 656 41.77 44.44 11.34
N LEU A 657 42.99 44.67 11.81
CA LEU A 657 43.87 43.69 12.44
C LEU A 657 43.16 43.05 13.63
N ALA A 658 42.91 41.74 13.57
CA ALA A 658 42.43 40.95 14.69
C ALA A 658 43.55 40.84 15.73
N ALA A 659 43.36 41.49 16.88
CA ALA A 659 44.15 41.25 18.08
C ALA A 659 43.82 39.85 18.63
N ALA A 660 44.86 39.09 18.98
CA ALA A 660 44.74 37.77 19.59
C ALA A 660 44.01 37.87 20.96
N PRO A 661 43.05 36.96 21.26
CA PRO A 661 42.46 36.91 22.59
C PRO A 661 43.49 36.35 23.61
N PRO A 662 43.47 36.85 24.87
CA PRO A 662 44.35 36.33 25.91
C PRO A 662 44.00 34.90 26.27
N ALA A 663 45.04 34.08 26.50
CA ALA A 663 44.93 32.71 26.96
C ALA A 663 44.11 32.64 28.26
N THR A 664 42.88 32.17 28.15
CA THR A 664 42.06 31.80 29.30
C THR A 664 42.54 30.44 29.79
N GLN A 665 42.95 30.39 31.05
CA GLN A 665 43.47 29.21 31.72
C GLN A 665 42.44 28.08 31.67
N LEU A 666 42.91 26.89 31.33
CA LEU A 666 42.14 25.65 31.44
C LEU A 666 41.65 25.48 32.89
N PRO A 667 40.35 25.20 33.13
CA PRO A 667 39.90 24.87 34.47
C PRO A 667 40.56 23.55 34.89
N VAL A 668 41.16 23.58 36.07
CA VAL A 668 41.67 22.40 36.78
C VAL A 668 40.52 21.41 36.94
N VAL A 669 40.67 20.21 36.37
CA VAL A 669 39.77 19.08 36.60
C VAL A 669 40.01 18.60 38.03
N THR A 670 39.22 19.11 38.97
CA THR A 670 39.03 18.48 40.27
C THR A 670 38.06 17.32 40.07
N THR A 671 38.57 16.08 40.10
CA THR A 671 37.77 14.86 40.12
C THR A 671 37.02 14.77 41.46
N ASN A 672 35.86 15.42 41.56
CA ASN A 672 34.89 15.12 42.59
C ASN A 672 34.24 13.76 42.26
N SER A 673 34.62 12.72 42.99
CA SER A 673 34.18 11.34 42.84
C SER A 673 32.72 11.07 43.30
N ASN A 674 31.84 12.07 43.20
CA ASN A 674 30.43 11.97 43.62
C ASN A 674 29.46 12.75 42.70
N SER A 675 29.79 12.93 41.41
CA SER A 675 28.86 13.52 40.45
C SER A 675 27.75 12.53 40.09
N GLN A 676 26.49 12.88 40.37
CA GLN A 676 25.33 12.12 39.90
C GLN A 676 25.40 11.88 38.38
N PRO A 677 24.88 10.74 37.89
CA PRO A 677 24.94 10.44 36.47
C PRO A 677 24.15 11.48 35.65
N GLU A 678 24.70 11.93 34.53
CA GLU A 678 24.13 13.04 33.75
C GLU A 678 22.70 12.77 33.26
N TRP A 679 22.34 11.50 32.99
CA TRP A 679 20.99 11.13 32.58
C TRP A 679 19.92 11.39 33.66
N LEU A 680 20.29 11.60 34.92
CA LEU A 680 19.37 11.95 35.99
C LEU A 680 19.03 13.46 36.02
N ASN A 681 19.68 14.27 35.17
CA ASN A 681 19.38 15.70 35.06
C ASN A 681 18.01 15.98 34.43
N GLU A 682 17.60 17.25 34.44
CA GLU A 682 16.35 17.66 33.80
C GLU A 682 16.37 17.38 32.29
N PRO A 683 15.31 16.74 31.77
CA PRO A 683 15.26 16.42 30.36
C PRO A 683 15.10 17.69 29.54
N ARG A 684 15.73 17.72 28.37
CA ARG A 684 15.64 18.84 27.42
C ARG A 684 14.18 19.17 27.09
N ASN A 685 13.85 20.45 27.01
CA ASN A 685 12.52 20.89 26.60
C ASN A 685 12.12 20.32 25.23
N GLY A 686 10.88 19.80 25.15
CA GLY A 686 10.31 19.14 23.99
C GLY A 686 10.97 17.82 23.61
N SER A 687 11.78 17.21 24.48
CA SER A 687 12.34 15.88 24.27
C SER A 687 11.31 14.77 24.51
N TRP A 688 11.55 13.56 23.99
CA TRP A 688 10.76 12.39 24.35
C TRP A 688 10.86 12.11 25.84
N ALA A 689 12.05 12.25 26.43
CA ALA A 689 12.21 12.11 27.88
C ALA A 689 11.27 13.02 28.67
N GLN A 690 11.18 14.32 28.31
CA GLN A 690 10.26 15.24 28.97
C GLN A 690 8.78 14.90 28.70
N VAL A 691 8.44 14.59 27.44
CA VAL A 691 7.06 14.25 27.06
C VAL A 691 6.59 13.00 27.78
N ILE A 692 7.42 11.95 27.83
CA ILE A 692 7.12 10.70 28.52
C ILE A 692 7.02 10.96 30.03
N ASP A 693 7.92 11.74 30.62
CA ASP A 693 7.87 12.07 32.06
C ASP A 693 6.54 12.73 32.45
N ASN A 694 6.07 13.69 31.64
CA ASN A 694 4.79 14.37 31.83
C ASN A 694 3.58 13.45 31.60
N LEU A 695 3.69 12.53 30.63
CA LEU A 695 2.57 11.69 30.20
C LEU A 695 2.52 10.33 30.89
N SER A 696 3.58 9.90 31.57
CA SER A 696 3.71 8.55 32.12
C SER A 696 2.60 8.25 33.16
N PRO A 697 1.87 7.13 32.99
CA PRO A 697 1.01 6.58 34.05
C PRO A 697 1.82 5.76 35.08
N GLY A 698 3.07 5.43 34.77
CA GLY A 698 3.96 4.60 35.60
C GLY A 698 5.03 5.43 36.32
N ILE A 699 6.26 4.93 36.30
CA ILE A 699 7.44 5.62 36.86
C ILE A 699 7.76 6.89 36.05
N ARG A 700 8.21 7.93 36.76
CA ARG A 700 8.67 9.21 36.20
C ARG A 700 10.14 9.42 36.54
N LEU A 701 10.87 10.07 35.64
CA LEU A 701 12.21 10.58 35.91
C LEU A 701 12.19 11.56 37.09
N ALA A 702 11.16 12.41 37.21
CA ALA A 702 10.98 13.28 38.36
C ALA A 702 10.89 12.52 39.70
N ASP A 703 10.23 11.36 39.73
CA ASP A 703 10.13 10.51 40.94
C ASP A 703 11.53 9.98 41.33
N LEU A 704 12.34 9.56 40.36
CA LEU A 704 13.70 9.06 40.57
C LEU A 704 14.67 10.16 41.02
N ARG A 705 14.53 11.38 40.49
CA ARG A 705 15.32 12.54 40.91
C ARG A 705 15.06 12.89 42.36
N HIS A 706 13.80 12.89 42.77
CA HIS A 706 13.44 13.12 44.17
C HIS A 706 13.94 12.01 45.10
N ALA A 707 13.81 10.74 44.68
CA ALA A 707 14.31 9.61 45.46
C ALA A 707 15.84 9.64 45.66
N ASN A 708 16.58 10.30 44.77
CA ASN A 708 18.03 10.50 44.86
C ASN A 708 18.41 11.86 45.49
N GLU A 709 17.48 12.55 46.14
CA GLU A 709 17.67 13.88 46.76
C GLU A 709 18.17 14.96 45.76
N SER A 710 17.95 14.76 44.46
CA SER A 710 18.42 15.63 43.38
C SER A 710 17.47 16.78 43.04
N SER A 711 16.22 16.72 43.50
CA SER A 711 15.19 17.70 43.14
C SER A 711 14.12 17.86 44.22
N ALA A 712 13.34 18.94 44.10
CA ALA A 712 12.14 19.14 44.91
C ALA A 712 11.10 18.02 44.69
N GLU A 713 10.16 17.90 45.63
CA GLU A 713 9.07 16.92 45.59
C GLU A 713 8.28 17.04 44.28
N PRO A 714 8.08 15.92 43.54
CA PRO A 714 7.39 15.94 42.28
C PRO A 714 5.91 16.25 42.48
N GLN A 715 5.28 16.85 41.47
CA GLN A 715 3.83 17.08 41.52
C GLN A 715 3.08 15.75 41.64
N PRO A 716 2.02 15.69 42.48
CA PRO A 716 1.26 14.46 42.67
C PRO A 716 0.66 13.99 41.35
N LYS A 717 0.64 12.66 41.15
CA LYS A 717 0.06 12.05 39.95
C LYS A 717 -1.44 12.30 39.94
N THR A 718 -1.93 13.03 38.94
CA THR A 718 -3.36 13.11 38.67
C THR A 718 -3.89 11.71 38.39
N GLN A 719 -4.88 11.25 39.14
CA GLN A 719 -5.55 9.97 38.86
C GLN A 719 -6.16 10.05 37.46
N SER A 720 -5.82 9.09 36.60
CA SER A 720 -6.32 8.99 35.23
C SER A 720 -6.62 7.53 34.90
N SER A 721 -7.51 7.29 33.93
CA SER A 721 -7.81 5.95 33.41
C SER A 721 -6.67 5.34 32.59
N LEU A 722 -5.63 6.13 32.26
CA LEU A 722 -4.52 5.68 31.43
C LEU A 722 -3.70 4.61 32.15
N LYS A 723 -3.72 3.40 31.60
CA LYS A 723 -3.01 2.23 32.11
C LYS A 723 -1.70 2.00 31.37
N GLN A 724 -1.61 2.38 30.09
CA GLN A 724 -0.50 1.98 29.24
C GLN A 724 -0.11 3.03 28.18
N LEU A 725 1.20 3.19 27.98
CA LEU A 725 1.81 3.84 26.82
C LEU A 725 2.66 2.81 26.06
N VAL A 726 2.51 2.75 24.74
CA VAL A 726 3.28 1.85 23.86
C VAL A 726 3.96 2.67 22.77
N PHE A 727 5.27 2.49 22.63
CA PHE A 727 6.10 3.13 21.61
C PHE A 727 6.69 2.06 20.69
N LYS A 728 6.48 2.24 19.39
CA LYS A 728 7.07 1.43 18.32
C LYS A 728 7.75 2.38 17.35
N SER A 729 9.05 2.19 17.13
CA SER A 729 9.85 3.00 16.19
C SER A 729 9.66 4.52 16.34
N CYS A 730 9.53 5.03 17.56
CA CYS A 730 9.32 6.46 17.80
C CYS A 730 10.66 7.23 17.75
N GLY A 731 10.63 8.50 17.34
CA GLY A 731 11.86 9.30 17.24
C GLY A 731 11.59 10.76 16.87
N TYR A 732 12.49 11.39 16.12
CA TYR A 732 12.35 12.80 15.73
C TYR A 732 12.14 12.97 14.22
N ALA A 733 11.52 14.09 13.84
CA ALA A 733 11.43 14.53 12.47
C ALA A 733 11.65 16.04 12.35
N ARG A 734 12.24 16.45 11.23
CA ARG A 734 12.44 17.85 10.86
C ARG A 734 11.34 18.30 9.92
N VAL A 735 10.82 19.50 10.17
CA VAL A 735 9.86 20.17 9.29
C VAL A 735 10.57 21.37 8.64
N PRO A 736 10.44 21.61 7.32
CA PRO A 736 11.14 22.69 6.63
C PRO A 736 10.51 24.08 6.91
N LEU A 737 10.46 24.45 8.19
CA LEU A 737 9.98 25.72 8.71
C LEU A 737 11.09 26.47 9.47
N GLU A 738 10.90 27.77 9.63
CA GLU A 738 11.85 28.68 10.28
C GLU A 738 11.71 28.67 11.80
N PHE A 739 12.37 27.69 12.45
CA PHE A 739 12.60 27.68 13.90
C PHE A 739 13.85 26.85 14.25
N ASN A 740 14.33 27.00 15.50
CA ASN A 740 15.49 26.24 15.97
C ASN A 740 15.14 24.75 16.09
N GLN A 741 15.81 23.93 15.26
CA GLN A 741 15.73 22.48 15.27
C GLN A 741 17.12 21.83 15.50
N SER A 742 18.11 22.58 16.00
CA SER A 742 19.49 22.09 16.19
C SER A 742 19.57 20.98 17.24
N ALA A 743 18.70 21.03 18.25
CA ALA A 743 18.65 20.02 19.31
C ALA A 743 18.32 18.60 18.82
N ILE A 744 17.68 18.48 17.66
CA ILE A 744 17.40 17.19 17.01
C ILE A 744 18.31 16.97 15.80
N HIS A 745 19.36 17.80 15.68
CA HIS A 745 20.41 17.76 14.66
C HIS A 745 21.76 17.32 15.26
N GLU A 746 21.98 17.52 16.56
CA GLU A 746 23.24 17.29 17.30
C GLU A 746 23.67 15.82 17.49
N GLY A 747 23.14 14.89 16.69
CA GLY A 747 23.64 13.51 16.58
C GLY A 747 24.77 13.35 15.55
N GLY A 748 25.62 14.36 15.42
CA GLY A 748 26.62 14.46 14.36
C GLY A 748 25.97 14.85 13.03
N GLY A 749 26.71 15.57 12.19
CA GLY A 749 26.28 15.88 10.85
C GLY A 749 25.95 14.63 10.05
N GLU A 750 25.73 14.82 8.77
CA GLU A 750 25.94 13.74 7.83
C GLU A 750 27.37 13.17 7.99
N GLN A 751 27.61 12.26 8.94
CA GLN A 751 28.32 11.05 8.59
C GLN A 751 27.37 10.23 7.72
N ARG A 752 27.02 10.80 6.55
CA ARG A 752 27.04 10.01 5.33
C ARG A 752 28.43 9.42 5.32
N GLY A 753 28.60 8.23 5.89
CA GLY A 753 29.48 7.28 5.23
C GLY A 753 29.14 7.42 3.74
N SER A 754 30.15 7.71 2.92
CA SER A 754 29.97 8.09 1.52
C SER A 754 28.80 7.32 0.93
N VAL A 755 27.70 8.03 0.58
CA VAL A 755 26.48 7.39 0.08
C VAL A 755 26.93 6.45 -1.04
N PRO A 756 26.59 5.15 -0.98
CA PRO A 756 27.16 4.18 -1.91
C PRO A 756 27.01 4.70 -3.34
N ALA A 757 28.07 4.58 -4.15
CA ALA A 757 28.08 5.17 -5.49
C ALA A 757 26.85 4.76 -6.34
N GLY A 758 26.35 3.53 -6.13
CA GLY A 758 25.11 3.05 -6.75
C GLY A 758 23.86 3.83 -6.33
N VAL A 759 23.74 4.22 -5.06
CA VAL A 759 22.65 5.07 -4.55
C VAL A 759 22.78 6.48 -5.11
N THR A 760 23.96 7.08 -5.06
CA THR A 760 24.22 8.42 -5.62
C THR A 760 23.87 8.49 -7.11
N LYS A 761 24.24 7.45 -7.87
CA LYS A 761 23.84 7.32 -9.27
C LYS A 761 22.32 7.29 -9.43
N ARG A 762 21.60 6.47 -8.64
CA ARG A 762 20.13 6.41 -8.67
C ARG A 762 19.47 7.75 -8.33
N ILE A 763 20.02 8.51 -7.38
CA ILE A 763 19.54 9.87 -7.07
C ILE A 763 19.63 10.72 -8.34
N ASN A 764 20.81 10.82 -8.93
CA ASN A 764 21.04 11.66 -10.11
C ASN A 764 20.20 11.22 -11.32
N ASP A 765 20.02 9.91 -11.51
CA ASP A 765 19.27 9.34 -12.64
C ASP A 765 17.76 9.61 -12.52
N TYR A 766 17.20 9.68 -11.31
CA TYR A 766 15.75 9.74 -11.07
C TYR A 766 15.25 11.08 -10.52
N GLU A 767 16.12 11.94 -10.00
CA GLU A 767 15.71 13.17 -9.30
C GLU A 767 14.80 14.07 -10.15
N SER A 768 15.07 14.21 -11.46
CA SER A 768 14.31 15.08 -12.35
C SER A 768 12.91 14.54 -12.71
N ILE A 769 12.73 13.21 -12.63
CA ILE A 769 11.48 12.53 -13.04
C ILE A 769 10.57 12.17 -11.86
N MET A 770 11.10 12.19 -10.63
CA MET A 770 10.35 11.88 -9.41
C MET A 770 9.57 13.09 -8.88
N MET A 771 8.43 12.81 -8.23
CA MET A 771 7.55 13.83 -7.67
C MET A 771 8.30 14.73 -6.68
N LYS A 772 7.91 16.02 -6.63
CA LYS A 772 8.51 17.01 -5.73
C LYS A 772 7.50 17.41 -4.65
N PRO A 773 7.90 17.45 -3.36
CA PRO A 773 6.99 17.64 -2.24
C PRO A 773 6.19 18.94 -2.25
N GLY A 774 6.69 20.05 -2.79
CA GLY A 774 5.95 21.32 -2.95
C GLY A 774 5.30 21.90 -1.68
N ASP A 775 5.47 21.25 -0.54
CA ASP A 775 4.70 21.41 0.69
C ASP A 775 5.68 21.44 1.86
N SER A 776 5.75 22.59 2.53
CA SER A 776 6.67 22.84 3.63
C SER A 776 6.23 22.21 4.97
N LEU A 777 5.09 21.52 4.99
CA LEU A 777 4.56 20.85 6.19
C LEU A 777 4.81 19.34 6.18
N LEU A 778 5.50 18.85 5.16
CA LEU A 778 6.00 17.48 5.09
C LEU A 778 7.30 17.35 5.87
N ALA A 779 7.35 16.42 6.81
CA ALA A 779 8.52 16.20 7.64
C ALA A 779 9.42 15.08 7.09
N SER A 780 10.71 15.18 7.40
CA SER A 780 11.71 14.13 7.16
C SER A 780 12.19 13.56 8.49
N ILE A 781 12.33 12.24 8.58
CA ILE A 781 12.78 11.55 9.79
C ILE A 781 14.24 11.87 10.07
N THR A 782 14.54 12.11 11.34
CA THR A 782 15.92 12.14 11.83
C THR A 782 16.29 10.78 12.39
N ASN A 783 17.30 10.12 11.81
CA ASN A 783 17.85 8.86 12.31
C ASN A 783 18.86 9.10 13.45
N ALA A 784 18.59 10.03 14.36
CA ALA A 784 19.43 10.28 15.52
C ALA A 784 18.59 10.71 16.74
N ILE A 785 19.07 10.32 17.91
CA ILE A 785 18.65 10.77 19.25
C ILE A 785 19.95 11.05 20.00
N SER A 786 20.00 12.12 20.82
CA SER A 786 21.20 12.44 21.60
C SER A 786 21.51 11.34 22.61
N ASP A 787 22.77 10.98 22.77
CA ASP A 787 23.21 9.89 23.68
C ASP A 787 22.66 10.05 25.11
N LEU A 788 22.65 11.28 25.64
CA LEU A 788 22.05 11.57 26.94
C LEU A 788 20.56 11.18 27.02
N GLU A 789 19.79 11.51 25.98
CA GLU A 789 18.36 11.15 25.92
C GLU A 789 18.18 9.62 25.76
N VAL A 790 19.09 8.96 25.04
CA VAL A 790 19.11 7.49 24.94
C VAL A 790 19.30 6.87 26.32
N GLU A 791 20.28 7.35 27.09
CA GLU A 791 20.55 6.88 28.45
C GLU A 791 19.33 7.08 29.35
N VAL A 792 18.64 8.24 29.27
CA VAL A 792 17.41 8.47 30.03
C VAL A 792 16.33 7.44 29.67
N LEU A 793 16.09 7.24 28.36
CA LEU A 793 15.06 6.33 27.87
C LEU A 793 15.32 4.87 28.30
N GLN A 794 16.60 4.45 28.27
CA GLN A 794 17.03 3.11 28.67
C GLN A 794 16.96 2.93 30.20
N ASN A 795 17.51 3.86 30.98
CA ASN A 795 17.64 3.71 32.43
C ASN A 795 16.32 3.91 33.17
N VAL A 796 15.45 4.81 32.71
CA VAL A 796 14.18 5.12 33.41
C VAL A 796 13.06 4.18 33.00
N TRP A 797 12.90 3.93 31.70
CA TRP A 797 11.73 3.22 31.16
C TRP A 797 12.08 1.93 30.41
N ASN A 798 13.34 1.48 30.47
CA ASN A 798 13.81 0.26 29.81
C ASN A 798 13.47 0.23 28.30
N MET A 799 13.57 1.38 27.64
CA MET A 799 13.34 1.48 26.20
C MET A 799 14.50 0.86 25.42
N THR A 800 14.17 0.26 24.29
CA THR A 800 15.13 -0.36 23.36
C THR A 800 15.36 0.55 22.16
N LEU A 801 16.61 0.70 21.74
CA LEU A 801 16.97 1.52 20.59
C LEU A 801 17.00 0.70 19.29
N GLY A 802 16.84 1.39 18.17
CA GLY A 802 16.84 0.79 16.85
C GLY A 802 15.49 0.24 16.44
N TRP A 803 15.49 -0.49 15.33
CA TRP A 803 14.34 -1.23 14.82
C TRP A 803 14.10 -2.58 15.52
N GLY A 804 14.88 -2.90 16.56
CA GLY A 804 14.70 -4.10 17.37
C GLY A 804 14.60 -5.38 16.54
N ASN A 805 13.46 -6.07 16.64
CA ASN A 805 13.15 -7.34 15.97
C ASN A 805 12.49 -7.19 14.58
N LEU A 806 12.47 -5.99 13.99
CA LEU A 806 11.90 -5.83 12.64
C LEU A 806 12.63 -6.74 11.64
N PRO A 807 11.94 -7.26 10.61
CA PRO A 807 12.53 -8.18 9.65
C PRO A 807 13.84 -7.63 9.07
N THR A 808 14.92 -8.44 9.09
CA THR A 808 16.23 -8.12 8.50
C THR A 808 16.12 -7.62 7.04
N GLN A 809 15.05 -8.03 6.35
CA GLN A 809 14.69 -7.58 5.02
C GLN A 809 14.43 -6.07 4.94
N LEU A 810 13.71 -5.47 5.88
CA LEU A 810 13.41 -4.03 5.87
C LEU A 810 14.67 -3.17 6.03
N THR A 811 15.59 -3.57 6.91
CA THR A 811 16.90 -2.92 7.05
C THR A 811 17.70 -3.01 5.75
N THR A 812 17.66 -4.17 5.10
CA THR A 812 18.34 -4.38 3.82
C THR A 812 17.76 -3.49 2.73
N GLU A 813 16.44 -3.37 2.63
CA GLU A 813 15.78 -2.48 1.68
C GLU A 813 16.10 -1.02 1.95
N ALA A 814 16.08 -0.58 3.22
CA ALA A 814 16.41 0.78 3.60
C ALA A 814 17.85 1.15 3.23
N ASN A 815 18.80 0.22 3.39
CA ASN A 815 20.18 0.41 2.94
C ASN A 815 20.28 0.58 1.41
N HIS A 816 19.50 -0.18 0.64
CA HIS A 816 19.44 -0.03 -0.83
C HIS A 816 18.79 1.28 -1.28
N ASP A 817 17.95 1.88 -0.42
CA ASP A 817 17.37 3.21 -0.58
C ASP A 817 18.27 4.32 0.03
N GLY A 818 19.52 4.01 0.38
CA GLY A 818 20.48 5.01 0.86
C GLY A 818 20.43 5.34 2.35
N ILE A 819 19.58 4.67 3.13
CA ILE A 819 19.45 4.88 4.57
C ILE A 819 20.35 3.89 5.32
N LEU A 820 21.66 4.18 5.38
CA LEU A 820 22.69 3.27 5.92
C LEU A 820 22.52 2.87 7.39
N ARG A 821 21.94 3.76 8.20
CA ARG A 821 21.69 3.54 9.63
C ARG A 821 20.19 3.62 9.92
N ALA A 822 19.41 2.85 9.15
CA ALA A 822 17.97 2.78 9.32
C ALA A 822 17.60 2.40 10.76
N GLY A 823 16.65 3.13 11.35
CA GLY A 823 16.20 2.87 12.71
C GLY A 823 17.08 3.42 13.84
N LEU A 824 18.30 3.92 13.58
CA LEU A 824 19.21 4.33 14.67
C LEU A 824 18.62 5.40 15.62
N GLY A 825 17.88 6.35 15.07
CA GLY A 825 17.19 7.38 15.85
C GLY A 825 15.81 6.96 16.34
N ARG A 826 15.54 5.65 16.42
CA ARG A 826 14.25 5.10 16.82
C ARG A 826 14.36 4.36 18.14
N PHE A 827 13.28 4.38 18.92
CA PHE A 827 13.15 3.59 20.14
C PHE A 827 11.81 2.86 20.22
N ASN A 828 11.77 1.81 21.04
CA ASN A 828 10.61 0.98 21.28
C ASN A 828 10.51 0.64 22.78
N GLY A 829 9.29 0.46 23.26
CA GLY A 829 9.05 -0.03 24.60
C GLY A 829 7.64 0.32 25.07
N PHE A 830 7.35 0.03 26.32
CA PHE A 830 6.04 0.28 26.89
C PHE A 830 6.16 0.66 28.36
N ILE A 831 5.21 1.46 28.83
CA ILE A 831 5.11 1.91 30.21
C ILE A 831 3.72 1.53 30.70
N VAL A 832 3.64 0.89 31.86
CA VAL A 832 2.38 0.48 32.50
C VAL A 832 2.23 1.21 33.82
N ALA A 833 0.99 1.55 34.19
CA ALA A 833 0.67 2.01 35.53
C ALA A 833 1.13 1.00 36.58
N ALA A 834 1.62 1.48 37.72
CA ALA A 834 1.91 0.60 38.85
C ALA A 834 0.62 -0.11 39.29
N ALA A 835 0.71 -1.42 39.59
CA ALA A 835 -0.44 -2.15 40.12
C ALA A 835 -0.93 -1.45 41.40
N PRO A 836 -2.25 -1.27 41.58
CA PRO A 836 -2.77 -0.74 42.84
C PRO A 836 -2.30 -1.67 43.96
N THR A 837 -1.52 -1.15 44.89
CA THR A 837 -1.16 -1.86 46.11
C THR A 837 -2.49 -2.25 46.77
N PRO A 838 -2.73 -3.54 47.08
CA PRO A 838 -3.98 -3.93 47.72
C PRO A 838 -4.06 -3.14 49.02
N ALA A 839 -5.13 -2.35 49.15
CA ALA A 839 -5.43 -1.63 50.38
C ALA A 839 -5.37 -2.66 51.51
N SER A 840 -4.41 -2.49 52.41
CA SER A 840 -4.34 -3.22 53.67
C SER A 840 -5.72 -3.16 54.29
N ALA A 841 -6.41 -4.31 54.35
CA ALA A 841 -7.67 -4.40 55.06
C ALA A 841 -7.46 -3.87 56.48
N PRO A 842 -8.37 -3.05 57.01
CA PRO A 842 -8.27 -2.63 58.39
C PRO A 842 -8.30 -3.89 59.26
N GLU A 843 -7.27 -4.07 60.10
CA GLU A 843 -7.30 -5.07 61.16
C GLU A 843 -8.54 -4.82 62.02
N VAL A 844 -9.42 -5.82 62.09
CA VAL A 844 -10.52 -5.92 63.05
C VAL A 844 -10.20 -7.06 64.00
#